data_AF-A0A1H1Q1S8-F1
#
_entry.id   AF-A0A1H1Q1S8-F1
#
_cell.length_a   1.000
_cell.length_b   1.000
_cell.length_c   1.000
_cell.angle_alpha   90.00
_cell.angle_beta   90.00
_cell.angle_gamma   90.00
#
_symmetry.space_group_name_H-M   'P 1'
#
loop_
_entity.id
_entity.type
_entity.pdbx_description
1 polymer ?
#
loop_
_entity_poly.entity_id
_entity_poly.type
_entity_poly.pdbx_seq_one_letter_code
_entity_poly.pdbx_strand_id
1 'polypeptide(L)'
;MFRAERPQPAPVPAGTSARWHRDREEPPPGVLAPAALAGLAALTALWPFTAVIVPGTWSFVATVVIIAVVGVGALVRHLLRRRSEGIAGLLALLGQIIVAVGVLTLLLAGDTAAVGVVPTAATLSRFQVLAAAAAEEIVFGSAPLEATPGLAAALGAGFAVVAILLDLLIVNRSAVLATVLMGVTGAVPMIITLGAPNLGWFAAAAVVGLLVFRFTARRHPESPRRSSPGVAVAVGAAALATTFVVTPLLPVGSTITGTGAGVTVDASLRLGDDLRQPSPVEVLTVAAKADAAPYLRLTTLSRFDGRVWQPDRGDLQSQVDGFGEPEWGDDITTAEQTTSIRVLRMSSSWLPLPYPATDVQGLSAAWRVSPENRTLFSRRADAVGNDYTVTSLRVTPTLEQIRAAEAAPPVEDAEREDVELPGIISELASEVTADEESDYDRLVALQNWFRSEFEYSLETPVDEGFDGTGADAVARFLEERSGYCVHFAGSFALMAESLGMQVRIVVGYLPGSPTDEKRGDESIFSVSSDQLHSWPEVLFPGIGWVPFEPTASLGVPTAFRAGITGGGTGGSPTTPAPTTAPQTEETSGPEVDRRDADAGSTDSGELRRLDPTPVLLAALGVVALLLLPAAVRIVERRVRMRRAARGDAAAAWAELRDTLLDLRIAVSDADSPRMRAAGLVREAGADEEALGRLITAVERANYARSSAAEDDLAAPLRSVLVSLRAHVDGTTRARAVLLPRSLYAPRGSDSRLLI
;
A
#
# COMPACT_ATOMS: atom_id res chain seq x y z
N MET A 1 69.46 -41.94 -60.71
CA MET A 1 68.69 -41.57 -59.51
C MET A 1 67.66 -40.53 -59.93
N PHE A 2 66.49 -40.96 -60.39
CA PHE A 2 65.39 -40.08 -60.80
C PHE A 2 64.04 -40.77 -60.50
N ARG A 3 63.12 -39.96 -59.97
CA ARG A 3 61.76 -40.25 -59.51
C ARG A 3 60.94 -41.10 -60.49
N ALA A 4 60.21 -42.07 -59.94
CA ALA A 4 58.94 -42.53 -60.50
C ALA A 4 57.84 -42.21 -59.47
N GLU A 5 57.07 -41.16 -59.74
CA GLU A 5 55.86 -40.81 -59.00
C GLU A 5 54.80 -41.89 -59.23
N ARG A 6 54.31 -42.49 -58.14
CA ARG A 6 53.13 -43.35 -58.17
C ARG A 6 51.88 -42.44 -58.12
N PRO A 7 50.85 -42.73 -58.93
CA PRO A 7 49.63 -41.92 -58.98
C PRO A 7 48.84 -42.02 -57.67
N GLN A 8 48.33 -40.87 -57.20
CA GLN A 8 47.41 -40.79 -56.07
C GLN A 8 46.10 -41.54 -56.37
N PRO A 9 45.54 -42.32 -55.43
CA PRO A 9 44.18 -42.83 -55.58
C PRO A 9 43.18 -41.67 -55.53
N ALA A 10 42.23 -41.67 -56.46
CA ALA A 10 41.14 -40.70 -56.51
C ALA A 10 40.38 -40.64 -55.17
N PRO A 11 39.89 -39.47 -54.74
CA PRO A 11 39.08 -39.36 -53.54
C PRO A 11 37.80 -40.18 -53.74
N VAL A 12 37.61 -41.18 -52.88
CA VAL A 12 36.32 -41.84 -52.69
C VAL A 12 35.29 -40.73 -52.44
N PRO A 13 34.21 -40.60 -53.23
CA PRO A 13 33.15 -39.66 -52.88
C PRO A 13 32.68 -40.05 -51.49
N ALA A 14 32.81 -39.12 -50.54
CA ALA A 14 32.36 -39.32 -49.18
C ALA A 14 30.93 -39.84 -49.27
N GLY A 15 30.75 -41.13 -48.98
CA GLY A 15 29.44 -41.72 -48.84
C GLY A 15 28.70 -40.80 -47.89
N THR A 16 27.59 -40.25 -48.37
CA THR A 16 26.59 -39.67 -47.51
C THR A 16 26.22 -40.76 -46.53
N SER A 17 26.95 -40.78 -45.39
CA SER A 17 26.51 -41.51 -44.22
C SER A 17 25.06 -41.10 -44.05
N ALA A 18 24.17 -42.08 -44.18
CA ALA A 18 22.77 -41.89 -43.89
C ALA A 18 22.72 -41.49 -42.41
N ARG A 19 22.80 -40.18 -42.17
CA ARG A 19 22.65 -39.59 -40.85
C ARG A 19 21.20 -39.80 -40.50
N TRP A 20 20.95 -40.89 -39.77
CA TRP A 20 19.79 -40.98 -38.91
C TRP A 20 19.78 -39.72 -38.03
N HIS A 21 18.93 -38.76 -38.38
CA HIS A 21 18.65 -37.58 -37.59
C HIS A 21 17.90 -38.01 -36.32
N ARG A 22 18.60 -38.57 -35.33
CA ARG A 22 17.98 -38.98 -34.06
C ARG A 22 18.58 -38.36 -32.78
N ASP A 23 19.73 -37.69 -32.84
CA ASP A 23 20.48 -37.38 -31.60
C ASP A 23 20.56 -35.91 -31.19
N ARG A 24 19.55 -35.08 -31.50
CA ARG A 24 19.42 -33.74 -30.87
C ARG A 24 17.96 -33.38 -30.62
N GLU A 25 17.26 -34.17 -29.82
CA GLU A 25 16.07 -33.69 -29.13
C GLU A 25 16.29 -33.87 -27.63
N GLU A 26 17.13 -33.00 -27.04
CA GLU A 26 16.88 -32.66 -25.64
C GLU A 26 15.40 -32.24 -25.57
N PRO A 27 14.59 -32.88 -24.70
CA PRO A 27 13.16 -32.62 -24.67
C PRO A 27 12.95 -31.13 -24.47
N PRO A 28 12.16 -30.45 -25.33
CA PRO A 28 11.94 -29.03 -25.20
C PRO A 28 11.44 -28.76 -23.79
N PRO A 29 12.03 -27.79 -23.07
CA PRO A 29 11.70 -27.53 -21.68
C PRO A 29 10.19 -27.37 -21.56
N GLY A 30 9.54 -28.22 -20.75
CA GLY A 30 8.10 -28.12 -20.51
C GLY A 30 7.75 -26.67 -20.16
N VAL A 31 6.95 -26.03 -21.02
CA VAL A 31 6.75 -24.57 -21.07
C VAL A 31 5.83 -24.09 -19.94
N LEU A 32 5.00 -24.99 -19.43
CA LEU A 32 3.99 -24.73 -18.41
C LEU A 32 4.55 -24.67 -17.00
N ALA A 33 5.52 -25.52 -16.67
CA ALA A 33 6.13 -25.54 -15.33
C ALA A 33 6.82 -24.21 -14.95
N PRO A 34 7.64 -23.58 -15.80
CA PRO A 34 8.26 -22.30 -15.46
C PRO A 34 7.22 -21.17 -15.36
N ALA A 35 6.19 -21.19 -16.21
CA ALA A 35 5.09 -20.22 -16.12
C ALA A 35 4.31 -20.39 -14.81
N ALA A 36 3.92 -21.62 -14.45
CA ALA A 36 3.23 -21.89 -13.19
C ALA A 36 4.05 -21.43 -11.96
N LEU A 37 5.36 -21.66 -11.97
CA LEU A 37 6.26 -21.18 -10.92
C LEU A 37 6.36 -19.64 -10.89
N ALA A 38 6.39 -18.98 -12.05
CA ALA A 38 6.40 -17.53 -12.14
C ALA A 38 5.12 -16.91 -11.58
N GLY A 39 3.96 -17.48 -11.94
CA GLY A 39 2.66 -17.05 -11.39
C GLY A 39 2.59 -17.25 -9.87
N LEU A 40 3.02 -18.41 -9.38
CA LEU A 40 3.05 -18.69 -7.94
C LEU A 40 3.99 -17.75 -7.18
N ALA A 41 5.17 -17.45 -7.73
CA ALA A 41 6.11 -16.50 -7.15
C ALA A 41 5.56 -15.07 -7.14
N ALA A 42 4.92 -14.62 -8.23
CA ALA A 42 4.31 -13.29 -8.30
C ALA A 42 3.13 -13.14 -7.32
N LEU A 43 2.27 -14.16 -7.19
CA LEU A 43 1.17 -14.17 -6.21
C LEU A 43 1.70 -14.20 -4.76
N THR A 44 2.78 -14.93 -4.51
CA THR A 44 3.44 -14.94 -3.19
C THR A 44 4.03 -13.57 -2.87
N ALA A 45 4.61 -12.88 -3.85
CA ALA A 45 5.10 -11.51 -3.68
C ALA A 45 3.98 -10.47 -3.49
N LEU A 46 2.78 -10.74 -4.03
CA LEU A 46 1.60 -9.87 -3.90
C LEU A 46 0.98 -9.90 -2.51
N TRP A 47 0.99 -11.06 -1.84
CA TRP A 47 0.27 -11.27 -0.58
C TRP A 47 0.56 -10.18 0.47
N PRO A 48 1.81 -9.81 0.81
CA PRO A 48 2.06 -8.85 1.90
C PRO A 48 1.46 -7.46 1.67
N PHE A 49 1.13 -7.08 0.43
CA PHE A 49 0.49 -5.80 0.14
C PHE A 49 -0.92 -5.71 0.73
N THR A 50 -1.59 -6.83 1.01
CA THR A 50 -2.92 -6.84 1.65
C THR A 50 -2.88 -6.43 3.13
N ALA A 51 -1.69 -6.33 3.73
CA ALA A 51 -1.54 -5.84 5.10
C ALA A 51 -1.43 -4.29 5.15
N VAL A 52 -1.12 -3.66 4.02
CA VAL A 52 -0.83 -2.22 3.93
C VAL A 52 -1.91 -1.48 3.16
N ILE A 53 -2.68 -2.19 2.35
CA ILE A 53 -3.74 -1.62 1.52
C ILE A 53 -4.99 -2.42 1.78
N VAL A 54 -6.08 -1.73 2.10
CA VAL A 54 -7.39 -2.33 2.33
C VAL A 54 -7.77 -3.18 1.11
N PRO A 55 -8.32 -4.40 1.30
CA PRO A 55 -8.74 -5.23 0.19
C PRO A 55 -9.72 -4.49 -0.73
N GLY A 56 -9.47 -4.54 -2.04
CA GLY A 56 -10.35 -3.91 -3.01
C GLY A 56 -9.92 -4.18 -4.45
N THR A 57 -10.26 -3.26 -5.35
CA THR A 57 -10.09 -3.40 -6.81
C THR A 57 -8.65 -3.68 -7.22
N TRP A 58 -7.67 -3.12 -6.50
CA TRP A 58 -6.24 -3.30 -6.78
C TRP A 58 -5.80 -4.79 -6.74
N SER A 59 -6.30 -5.54 -5.76
CA SER A 59 -5.89 -6.95 -5.56
C SER A 59 -6.43 -7.84 -6.67
N PHE A 60 -7.65 -7.55 -7.13
CA PHE A 60 -8.28 -8.19 -8.29
C PHE A 60 -7.50 -7.87 -9.57
N VAL A 61 -7.22 -6.59 -9.83
CA VAL A 61 -6.47 -6.15 -11.02
C VAL A 61 -5.10 -6.80 -11.07
N ALA A 62 -4.32 -6.74 -9.99
CA ALA A 62 -2.99 -7.34 -9.92
C ALA A 62 -3.02 -8.85 -10.17
N THR A 63 -3.96 -9.57 -9.56
CA THR A 63 -4.12 -11.02 -9.73
C THR A 63 -4.44 -11.41 -11.17
N VAL A 64 -5.42 -10.73 -11.79
CA VAL A 64 -5.82 -10.99 -13.18
C VAL A 64 -4.66 -10.71 -14.14
N VAL A 65 -3.94 -9.61 -13.93
CA VAL A 65 -2.77 -9.24 -14.74
C VAL A 65 -1.66 -10.28 -14.63
N ILE A 66 -1.32 -10.74 -13.43
CA ILE A 66 -0.30 -11.79 -13.22
C ILE A 66 -0.66 -13.05 -14.03
N ILE A 67 -1.90 -13.53 -13.91
CA ILE A 67 -2.36 -14.76 -14.59
C ILE A 67 -2.34 -14.58 -16.11
N ALA A 68 -2.83 -13.45 -16.61
CA ALA A 68 -2.89 -13.17 -18.04
C ALA A 68 -1.50 -13.08 -18.67
N VAL A 69 -0.57 -12.39 -18.01
CA VAL A 69 0.84 -12.23 -18.44
C VAL A 69 1.56 -13.58 -18.45
N VAL A 70 1.48 -14.34 -17.36
CA VAL A 70 2.15 -15.64 -17.28
C VAL A 70 1.53 -16.62 -18.29
N GLY A 71 0.20 -16.60 -18.45
CA GLY A 71 -0.52 -17.45 -19.39
C GLY A 71 -0.20 -17.16 -20.85
N VAL A 72 -0.13 -15.89 -21.26
CA VAL A 72 0.25 -15.57 -22.64
C VAL A 72 1.71 -15.93 -22.91
N GLY A 73 2.62 -15.72 -21.95
CA GLY A 73 4.01 -16.12 -22.08
C GLY A 73 4.16 -17.62 -22.31
N ALA A 74 3.43 -18.43 -21.53
CA ALA A 74 3.39 -19.88 -21.69
C ALA A 74 2.81 -20.29 -23.05
N LEU A 75 1.70 -19.68 -23.47
CA LEU A 75 1.03 -19.97 -24.73
C LEU A 75 1.93 -19.66 -25.93
N VAL A 76 2.56 -18.49 -25.95
CA VAL A 76 3.43 -18.06 -27.06
C VAL A 76 4.66 -18.97 -27.16
N ARG A 77 5.34 -19.25 -26.04
CA ARG A 77 6.48 -20.19 -26.02
C ARG A 77 6.07 -21.59 -26.46
N HIS A 78 4.87 -22.05 -26.11
CA HIS A 78 4.36 -23.35 -26.53
C HIS A 78 4.08 -23.41 -28.03
N LEU A 79 3.42 -22.39 -28.58
CA LEU A 79 3.11 -22.31 -30.02
C LEU A 79 4.38 -22.19 -30.87
N LEU A 80 5.40 -21.49 -30.35
CA LEU A 80 6.67 -21.24 -31.04
C LEU A 80 7.78 -22.23 -30.68
N ARG A 81 7.48 -23.34 -29.99
CA ARG A 81 8.46 -24.37 -29.60
C ARG A 81 9.26 -25.01 -30.76
N ARG A 82 8.84 -24.80 -32.02
CA ARG A 82 9.54 -25.26 -33.23
C ARG A 82 10.46 -24.19 -33.85
N ARG A 83 10.45 -22.96 -33.33
CA ARG A 83 11.31 -21.85 -33.75
C ARG A 83 12.54 -21.78 -32.83
N SER A 84 13.52 -20.96 -33.19
CA SER A 84 14.68 -20.71 -32.33
C SER A 84 14.24 -20.12 -30.98
N GLU A 85 14.94 -20.52 -29.90
CA GLU A 85 14.61 -20.12 -28.53
C GLU A 85 14.60 -18.60 -28.36
N GLY A 86 15.50 -17.88 -29.03
CA GLY A 86 15.56 -16.41 -28.99
C GLY A 86 14.32 -15.74 -29.58
N ILE A 87 13.79 -16.23 -30.71
CA ILE A 87 12.57 -15.68 -31.33
C ILE A 87 11.35 -15.98 -30.47
N ALA A 88 11.25 -17.20 -29.93
CA ALA A 88 10.16 -17.59 -29.05
C ALA A 88 10.15 -16.76 -27.75
N GLY A 89 11.33 -16.47 -27.17
CA GLY A 89 11.47 -15.61 -26.01
C GLY A 89 11.07 -14.15 -26.29
N LEU A 90 11.57 -13.57 -27.39
CA LEU A 90 11.25 -12.19 -27.77
C LEU A 90 9.75 -11.99 -28.02
N LEU A 91 9.12 -12.91 -28.78
CA LEU A 91 7.69 -12.83 -29.05
C LEU A 91 6.84 -13.08 -27.80
N ALA A 92 7.31 -13.90 -26.86
CA ALA A 92 6.63 -14.09 -25.58
C ALA A 92 6.66 -12.80 -24.74
N LEU A 93 7.81 -12.14 -24.65
CA LEU A 93 7.94 -10.85 -23.98
C LEU A 93 7.02 -9.79 -24.60
N LEU A 94 7.02 -9.66 -25.93
CA LEU A 94 6.13 -8.74 -26.63
C LEU A 94 4.66 -9.07 -26.38
N GLY A 95 4.29 -10.35 -26.43
CA GLY A 95 2.93 -10.80 -26.13
C GLY A 95 2.53 -10.49 -24.68
N GLN A 96 3.44 -10.65 -23.73
CA GLN A 96 3.22 -10.32 -22.33
C GLN A 96 2.99 -8.82 -22.10
N ILE A 97 3.79 -7.96 -22.74
CA ILE A 97 3.63 -6.50 -22.66
C ILE A 97 2.28 -6.10 -23.26
N ILE A 98 1.94 -6.61 -24.44
CA ILE A 98 0.66 -6.30 -25.11
C ILE A 98 -0.52 -6.73 -24.25
N VAL A 99 -0.48 -7.92 -23.65
CA VAL A 99 -1.56 -8.41 -22.77
C VAL A 99 -1.61 -7.64 -21.47
N ALA A 100 -0.47 -7.30 -20.86
CA ALA A 100 -0.44 -6.47 -19.65
C ALA A 100 -1.13 -5.11 -19.90
N VAL A 101 -0.73 -4.42 -20.96
CA VAL A 101 -1.31 -3.12 -21.34
C VAL A 101 -2.81 -3.27 -21.66
N GLY A 102 -3.19 -4.29 -22.43
CA GLY A 102 -4.59 -4.52 -22.80
C GLY A 102 -5.48 -4.85 -21.59
N VAL A 103 -5.01 -5.69 -20.67
CA VAL A 103 -5.77 -6.06 -19.46
C VAL A 103 -5.90 -4.87 -18.51
N LEU A 104 -4.82 -4.12 -18.27
CA LEU A 104 -4.88 -2.92 -17.45
C LEU A 104 -5.82 -1.87 -18.04
N THR A 105 -5.75 -1.67 -19.36
CA THR A 105 -6.65 -0.77 -20.09
C THR A 105 -8.10 -1.19 -19.94
N LEU A 106 -8.40 -2.48 -20.15
CA LEU A 106 -9.76 -3.01 -20.03
C LEU A 106 -10.35 -2.83 -18.62
N LEU A 107 -9.55 -3.06 -17.58
CA LEU A 107 -10.03 -3.06 -16.20
C LEU A 107 -10.12 -1.66 -15.59
N LEU A 108 -9.27 -0.71 -16.00
CA LEU A 108 -9.13 0.59 -15.34
C LEU A 108 -9.58 1.78 -16.20
N ALA A 109 -9.62 1.61 -17.53
CA ALA A 109 -9.86 2.69 -18.48
C ALA A 109 -10.59 2.21 -19.74
N GLY A 110 -11.40 1.14 -19.64
CA GLY A 110 -12.04 0.48 -20.79
C GLY A 110 -13.04 1.36 -21.54
N ASP A 111 -13.60 2.36 -20.86
CA ASP A 111 -14.47 3.40 -21.39
C ASP A 111 -13.75 4.38 -22.34
N THR A 112 -12.44 4.62 -22.11
CA THR A 112 -11.61 5.49 -22.95
C THR A 112 -10.93 4.76 -24.11
N ALA A 113 -10.97 3.42 -24.11
CA ALA A 113 -10.17 2.58 -25.00
C ALA A 113 -10.90 2.22 -26.30
N ALA A 114 -10.16 2.13 -27.41
CA ALA A 114 -10.71 1.66 -28.66
C ALA A 114 -11.01 0.15 -28.57
N VAL A 115 -12.26 -0.24 -28.81
CA VAL A 115 -12.75 -1.63 -28.65
C VAL A 115 -12.52 -2.16 -27.21
N GLY A 116 -12.42 -1.27 -26.22
CA GLY A 116 -12.25 -1.61 -24.81
C GLY A 116 -10.85 -2.10 -24.39
N VAL A 117 -9.91 -2.30 -25.31
CA VAL A 117 -8.59 -2.90 -25.01
C VAL A 117 -7.42 -2.12 -25.62
N VAL A 118 -7.61 -1.42 -26.74
CA VAL A 118 -6.54 -0.69 -27.41
C VAL A 118 -6.44 0.73 -26.84
N PRO A 119 -5.30 1.12 -26.23
CA PRO A 119 -5.15 2.44 -25.62
C PRO A 119 -5.32 3.56 -26.66
N THR A 120 -6.08 4.60 -26.29
CA THR A 120 -6.18 5.84 -27.05
C THR A 120 -5.40 6.96 -26.35
N ALA A 121 -5.35 8.16 -26.95
CA ALA A 121 -4.79 9.32 -26.27
C ALA A 121 -5.52 9.65 -24.95
N ALA A 122 -6.85 9.43 -24.90
CA ALA A 122 -7.65 9.62 -23.69
C ALA A 122 -7.35 8.55 -22.62
N THR A 123 -7.04 7.32 -23.03
CA THR A 123 -6.56 6.28 -22.12
C THR A 123 -5.24 6.68 -21.48
N LEU A 124 -4.32 7.27 -22.27
CA LEU A 124 -3.02 7.68 -21.78
C LEU A 124 -3.13 8.81 -20.74
N SER A 125 -4.00 9.81 -20.98
CA SER A 125 -4.26 10.88 -20.00
C SER A 125 -4.94 10.35 -18.73
N ARG A 126 -5.87 9.39 -18.85
CA ARG A 126 -6.48 8.71 -17.69
C ARG A 126 -5.40 8.04 -16.82
N PHE A 127 -4.48 7.29 -17.41
CA PHE A 127 -3.40 6.66 -16.65
C PHE A 127 -2.40 7.66 -16.06
N GLN A 128 -2.19 8.82 -16.68
CA GLN A 128 -1.38 9.90 -16.08
C GLN A 128 -2.05 10.45 -14.82
N VAL A 129 -3.36 10.68 -14.85
CA VAL A 129 -4.13 11.12 -13.66
C VAL A 129 -4.11 10.05 -12.57
N LEU A 130 -4.34 8.79 -12.92
CA LEU A 130 -4.28 7.67 -11.97
C LEU A 130 -2.88 7.51 -11.35
N ALA A 131 -1.82 7.71 -12.14
CA ALA A 131 -0.45 7.64 -11.64
C ALA A 131 -0.11 8.82 -10.72
N ALA A 132 -0.60 10.03 -11.01
CA ALA A 132 -0.42 11.19 -10.14
C ALA A 132 -1.15 11.00 -8.80
N ALA A 133 -2.41 10.54 -8.83
CA ALA A 133 -3.17 10.23 -7.62
C ALA A 133 -2.49 9.13 -6.78
N ALA A 134 -2.04 8.05 -7.41
CA ALA A 134 -1.30 7.00 -6.71
C ALA A 134 0.00 7.51 -6.07
N ALA A 135 0.73 8.41 -6.74
CA ALA A 135 1.96 8.99 -6.20
C ALA A 135 1.67 9.88 -4.97
N GLU A 136 0.61 10.68 -5.02
CA GLU A 136 0.15 11.50 -3.91
C GLU A 136 -0.25 10.62 -2.71
N GLU A 137 -1.06 9.59 -2.93
CA GLU A 137 -1.48 8.64 -1.90
C GLU A 137 -0.29 7.86 -1.29
N ILE A 138 0.73 7.50 -2.09
CA ILE A 138 1.92 6.80 -1.57
C ILE A 138 2.82 7.75 -0.77
N VAL A 139 2.88 9.04 -1.13
CA VAL A 139 3.76 10.01 -0.46
C VAL A 139 3.12 10.55 0.82
N PHE A 140 1.81 10.78 0.81
CA PHE A 140 1.10 11.43 1.91
C PHE A 140 0.16 10.51 2.68
N GLY A 141 -0.13 9.31 2.18
CA GLY A 141 -1.05 8.37 2.82
C GLY A 141 -0.41 7.60 3.98
N SER A 142 -1.16 7.42 5.06
CA SER A 142 -0.83 6.55 6.19
C SER A 142 -1.43 5.15 5.95
N ALA A 143 -0.70 4.10 6.37
CA ALA A 143 -1.20 2.73 6.26
C ALA A 143 -2.24 2.43 7.37
N PRO A 144 -3.32 1.67 7.08
CA PRO A 144 -3.62 1.03 5.81
C PRO A 144 -4.22 2.00 4.77
N LEU A 145 -3.68 2.00 3.55
CA LEU A 145 -4.16 2.81 2.44
C LEU A 145 -5.51 2.32 1.93
N GLU A 146 -6.40 3.25 1.60
CA GLU A 146 -7.68 2.94 0.97
C GLU A 146 -7.53 2.35 -0.44
N ALA A 147 -8.49 1.54 -0.87
CA ALA A 147 -8.44 0.85 -2.16
C ALA A 147 -8.86 1.76 -3.33
N THR A 148 -7.98 2.68 -3.74
CA THR A 148 -8.27 3.64 -4.82
C THR A 148 -8.00 3.08 -6.24
N PRO A 149 -8.63 3.65 -7.28
CA PRO A 149 -8.30 3.33 -8.67
C PRO A 149 -6.84 3.68 -9.04
N GLY A 150 -6.26 4.70 -8.42
CA GLY A 150 -4.86 5.09 -8.61
C GLY A 150 -3.92 3.99 -8.16
N LEU A 151 -4.07 3.53 -6.91
CA LEU A 151 -3.31 2.39 -6.37
C LEU A 151 -3.55 1.10 -7.17
N ALA A 152 -4.78 0.85 -7.64
CA ALA A 152 -5.07 -0.29 -8.51
C ALA A 152 -4.29 -0.25 -9.83
N ALA A 153 -4.15 0.92 -10.44
CA ALA A 153 -3.34 1.11 -11.64
C ALA A 153 -1.85 0.92 -11.36
N ALA A 154 -1.33 1.53 -10.28
CA ALA A 154 0.08 1.45 -9.91
C ALA A 154 0.50 0.00 -9.59
N LEU A 155 -0.27 -0.69 -8.75
CA LEU A 155 0.01 -2.08 -8.37
C LEU A 155 -0.21 -3.05 -9.53
N GLY A 156 -1.28 -2.86 -10.31
CA GLY A 156 -1.51 -3.65 -11.51
C GLY A 156 -0.34 -3.56 -12.50
N ALA A 157 0.17 -2.35 -12.77
CA ALA A 157 1.32 -2.13 -13.62
C ALA A 157 2.62 -2.69 -13.01
N GLY A 158 2.87 -2.45 -11.72
CA GLY A 158 4.04 -2.98 -11.00
C GLY A 158 4.09 -4.51 -11.02
N PHE A 159 2.97 -5.17 -10.71
CA PHE A 159 2.89 -6.63 -10.72
C PHE A 159 2.89 -7.23 -12.13
N ALA A 160 2.48 -6.49 -13.17
CA ALA A 160 2.73 -6.90 -14.56
C ALA A 160 4.24 -7.04 -14.81
N VAL A 161 5.04 -6.03 -14.43
CA VAL A 161 6.49 -6.03 -14.60
C VAL A 161 7.13 -7.16 -13.79
N VAL A 162 6.75 -7.31 -12.51
CA VAL A 162 7.25 -8.39 -11.65
C VAL A 162 6.93 -9.76 -12.24
N ALA A 163 5.72 -10.00 -12.72
CA ALA A 163 5.33 -11.26 -13.36
C ALA A 163 6.14 -11.56 -14.63
N ILE A 164 6.37 -10.55 -15.49
CA ILE A 164 7.21 -10.68 -16.69
C ILE A 164 8.65 -11.03 -16.30
N LEU A 165 9.23 -10.30 -15.34
CA LEU A 165 10.60 -10.52 -14.89
C LEU A 165 10.76 -11.91 -14.26
N LEU A 166 9.84 -12.35 -13.40
CA LEU A 166 9.87 -13.67 -12.81
C LEU A 166 9.77 -14.76 -13.88
N ASP A 167 8.90 -14.60 -14.87
CA ASP A 167 8.79 -15.56 -15.99
C ASP A 167 10.09 -15.63 -16.81
N LEU A 168 10.68 -14.48 -17.16
CA LEU A 168 11.96 -14.42 -17.86
C LEU A 168 13.10 -15.05 -17.05
N LEU A 169 13.19 -14.77 -15.75
CA LEU A 169 14.24 -15.28 -14.87
C LEU A 169 14.12 -16.79 -14.69
N ILE A 170 12.91 -17.33 -14.49
CA ILE A 170 12.69 -18.76 -14.30
C ILE A 170 12.91 -19.52 -15.61
N VAL A 171 12.48 -18.97 -16.76
CA VAL A 171 12.78 -19.54 -18.08
C VAL A 171 14.28 -19.55 -18.37
N ASN A 172 14.98 -18.46 -18.03
CA ASN A 172 16.44 -18.34 -18.14
C ASN A 172 17.19 -19.01 -16.98
N ARG A 173 16.50 -19.82 -16.16
CA ARG A 173 17.10 -20.68 -15.12
C ARG A 173 17.88 -19.90 -14.05
N SER A 174 17.52 -18.65 -13.82
CA SER A 174 18.12 -17.76 -12.82
C SER A 174 17.35 -17.83 -11.50
N ALA A 175 17.34 -19.03 -10.87
CA ALA A 175 16.57 -19.31 -9.65
C ALA A 175 16.87 -18.36 -8.49
N VAL A 176 18.15 -18.00 -8.30
CA VAL A 176 18.58 -17.07 -7.26
C VAL A 176 17.93 -15.70 -7.48
N LEU A 177 18.05 -15.13 -8.69
CA LEU A 177 17.48 -13.82 -9.00
C LEU A 177 15.95 -13.83 -8.92
N ALA A 178 15.28 -14.90 -9.36
CA ALA A 178 13.84 -15.01 -9.24
C ALA A 178 13.37 -15.04 -7.77
N THR A 179 14.08 -15.79 -6.93
CA THR A 179 13.77 -15.89 -5.49
C THR A 179 14.06 -14.56 -4.77
N VAL A 180 15.16 -13.89 -5.12
CA VAL A 180 15.50 -12.57 -4.59
C VAL A 180 14.45 -11.54 -5.00
N LEU A 181 14.04 -11.48 -6.28
CA LEU A 181 13.00 -10.56 -6.75
C LEU A 181 11.68 -10.77 -5.99
N MET A 182 11.22 -12.02 -5.88
CA MET A 182 10.02 -12.36 -5.10
C MET A 182 10.15 -11.93 -3.63
N GLY A 183 11.29 -12.22 -3.00
CA GLY A 183 11.57 -11.87 -1.61
C GLY A 183 11.61 -10.36 -1.38
N VAL A 184 12.31 -9.61 -2.23
CA VAL A 184 12.39 -8.15 -2.16
C VAL A 184 11.02 -7.53 -2.36
N THR A 185 10.30 -7.90 -3.42
CA THR A 185 8.96 -7.34 -3.70
C THR A 185 7.98 -7.63 -2.57
N GLY A 186 7.92 -8.86 -2.04
CA GLY A 186 7.03 -9.18 -0.93
C GLY A 186 7.48 -8.62 0.43
N ALA A 187 8.76 -8.28 0.59
CA ALA A 187 9.24 -7.64 1.82
C ALA A 187 8.89 -6.14 1.89
N VAL A 188 8.69 -5.46 0.76
CA VAL A 188 8.42 -4.01 0.69
C VAL A 188 7.31 -3.57 1.67
N PRO A 189 6.12 -4.19 1.69
CA PRO A 189 5.04 -3.81 2.62
C PRO A 189 5.43 -3.93 4.11
N MET A 190 6.17 -4.99 4.47
CA MET A 190 6.64 -5.21 5.85
C MET A 190 7.74 -4.22 6.25
N ILE A 191 8.58 -3.80 5.29
CA ILE A 191 9.62 -2.79 5.52
C ILE A 191 8.97 -1.41 5.74
N ILE A 192 7.95 -1.07 4.96
CA ILE A 192 7.26 0.23 5.03
C ILE A 192 6.46 0.37 6.33
N THR A 193 5.75 -0.68 6.75
CA THR A 193 4.84 -0.60 7.92
C THR A 193 5.48 -0.90 9.27
N LEU A 194 6.76 -1.33 9.30
CA LEU A 194 7.43 -1.79 10.52
C LEU A 194 6.63 -2.85 11.32
N GLY A 195 5.68 -3.53 10.67
CA GLY A 195 4.81 -4.52 11.29
C GLY A 195 5.56 -5.80 11.67
N ALA A 196 4.94 -6.61 12.54
CA ALA A 196 5.50 -7.91 12.90
C ALA A 196 5.71 -8.78 11.64
N PRO A 197 6.86 -9.47 11.51
CA PRO A 197 7.16 -10.26 10.33
C PRO A 197 6.10 -11.34 10.13
N ASN A 198 5.54 -11.46 8.92
CA ASN A 198 4.55 -12.48 8.61
C ASN A 198 5.25 -13.83 8.38
N LEU A 199 5.37 -14.64 9.45
CA LEU A 199 6.01 -15.97 9.38
C LEU A 199 5.35 -16.87 8.33
N GLY A 200 4.03 -16.76 8.11
CA GLY A 200 3.31 -17.52 7.10
C GLY A 200 3.76 -17.18 5.67
N TRP A 201 3.99 -15.89 5.39
CA TRP A 201 4.54 -15.45 4.11
C TRP A 201 5.97 -15.95 3.91
N PHE A 202 6.86 -15.84 4.91
CA PHE A 202 8.23 -16.35 4.80
C PHE A 202 8.27 -17.86 4.53
N ALA A 203 7.38 -18.63 5.18
CA ALA A 203 7.24 -20.06 4.92
C ALA A 203 6.77 -20.33 3.48
N ALA A 204 5.76 -19.60 2.99
CA ALA A 204 5.30 -19.72 1.61
C ALA A 204 6.39 -19.35 0.59
N ALA A 205 7.08 -18.22 0.79
CA ALA A 205 8.20 -17.77 -0.03
C ALA A 205 9.35 -18.79 -0.04
N ALA A 206 9.68 -19.40 1.10
CA ALA A 206 10.68 -20.47 1.19
C ALA A 206 10.27 -21.71 0.39
N VAL A 207 9.01 -22.15 0.50
CA VAL A 207 8.49 -23.29 -0.26
C VAL A 207 8.54 -23.01 -1.76
N VAL A 208 8.08 -21.85 -2.21
CA VAL A 208 8.09 -21.46 -3.62
C VAL A 208 9.53 -21.33 -4.14
N GLY A 209 10.42 -20.71 -3.37
CA GLY A 209 11.85 -20.65 -3.67
C GLY A 209 12.46 -22.05 -3.84
N LEU A 210 12.20 -22.98 -2.92
CA LEU A 210 12.65 -24.37 -3.02
C LEU A 210 12.10 -25.08 -4.26
N LEU A 211 10.84 -24.82 -4.65
CA LEU A 211 10.27 -25.36 -5.89
C LEU A 211 10.99 -24.81 -7.13
N VAL A 212 11.31 -23.52 -7.16
CA VAL A 212 12.08 -22.88 -8.25
C VAL A 212 13.51 -23.45 -8.32
N PHE A 213 14.18 -23.59 -7.18
CA PHE A 213 15.50 -24.23 -7.12
C PHE A 213 15.46 -25.69 -7.55
N ARG A 214 14.48 -26.47 -7.09
CA ARG A 214 14.29 -27.88 -7.47
C ARG A 214 14.00 -28.04 -8.95
N PHE A 215 13.18 -27.17 -9.53
CA PHE A 215 12.90 -27.15 -10.96
C PHE A 215 14.17 -26.88 -11.79
N THR A 216 14.98 -25.92 -11.33
CA THR A 216 16.22 -25.53 -11.99
C THR A 216 17.29 -26.64 -11.87
N ALA A 217 17.43 -27.25 -10.69
CA ALA A 217 18.41 -28.29 -10.41
C ALA A 217 18.14 -29.62 -11.14
N ARG A 218 16.87 -30.02 -11.31
CA ARG A 218 16.51 -31.27 -12.01
C ARG A 218 16.89 -31.32 -13.49
N ARG A 219 17.25 -30.17 -14.10
CA ARG A 219 17.55 -30.09 -15.54
C ARG A 219 19.04 -30.11 -15.89
N HIS A 220 19.97 -30.17 -14.92
CA HIS A 220 21.39 -30.47 -15.20
C HIS A 220 22.07 -31.28 -14.08
N PRO A 221 22.61 -32.48 -14.39
CA PRO A 221 23.51 -33.22 -13.50
C PRO A 221 24.95 -32.68 -13.46
N GLU A 222 25.38 -31.86 -14.43
CA GLU A 222 26.78 -31.45 -14.59
C GLU A 222 26.97 -29.92 -14.65
N SER A 223 27.12 -29.31 -13.47
CA SER A 223 27.73 -27.99 -13.18
C SER A 223 26.98 -26.67 -13.50
N PRO A 224 27.16 -25.62 -12.66
CA PRO A 224 26.68 -24.26 -12.90
C PRO A 224 27.76 -23.43 -13.60
N ARG A 225 27.58 -23.07 -14.88
CA ARG A 225 28.24 -21.89 -15.49
C ARG A 225 27.64 -21.58 -16.85
N ARG A 226 27.39 -20.27 -17.07
CA ARG A 226 26.89 -19.59 -18.29
C ARG A 226 25.38 -19.35 -18.39
N SER A 227 24.76 -18.80 -17.35
CA SER A 227 24.15 -17.48 -17.58
C SER A 227 25.32 -16.51 -17.73
N SER A 228 25.43 -15.77 -18.83
CA SER A 228 26.54 -14.80 -18.93
C SER A 228 26.43 -13.87 -17.72
N PRO A 229 27.47 -13.78 -16.86
CA PRO A 229 27.41 -12.90 -15.71
C PRO A 229 27.06 -11.48 -16.15
N GLY A 230 27.39 -11.08 -17.37
CA GLY A 230 26.98 -9.81 -17.98
C GLY A 230 25.48 -9.62 -18.16
N VAL A 231 24.68 -10.62 -18.53
CA VAL A 231 23.20 -10.44 -18.67
C VAL A 231 22.52 -10.49 -17.30
N ALA A 232 22.98 -11.36 -16.40
CA ALA A 232 22.49 -11.39 -15.02
C ALA A 232 22.84 -10.11 -14.26
N VAL A 233 24.05 -9.58 -14.46
CA VAL A 233 24.48 -8.27 -13.93
C VAL A 233 23.76 -7.14 -14.67
N ALA A 234 23.52 -7.20 -15.98
CA ALA A 234 22.79 -6.13 -16.67
C ALA A 234 21.30 -6.09 -16.30
N VAL A 235 20.65 -7.23 -16.08
CA VAL A 235 19.24 -7.29 -15.62
C VAL A 235 19.16 -6.98 -14.14
N GLY A 236 20.10 -7.47 -13.33
CA GLY A 236 20.21 -7.12 -11.91
C GLY A 236 20.55 -5.64 -11.72
N ALA A 237 21.45 -5.09 -12.54
CA ALA A 237 21.80 -3.68 -12.57
C ALA A 237 20.73 -2.83 -13.25
N ALA A 238 19.93 -3.33 -14.18
CA ALA A 238 18.78 -2.61 -14.71
C ALA A 238 17.61 -2.63 -13.72
N ALA A 239 17.40 -3.71 -12.97
CA ALA A 239 16.43 -3.75 -11.89
C ALA A 239 16.88 -2.84 -10.74
N LEU A 240 18.15 -2.95 -10.30
CA LEU A 240 18.75 -2.05 -9.31
C LEU A 240 18.82 -0.62 -9.83
N ALA A 241 19.15 -0.35 -11.08
CA ALA A 241 19.14 1.00 -11.65
C ALA A 241 17.72 1.51 -11.82
N THR A 242 16.73 0.67 -12.15
CA THR A 242 15.33 1.11 -12.17
C THR A 242 14.92 1.44 -10.75
N THR A 243 15.30 0.64 -9.74
CA THR A 243 15.11 1.00 -8.33
C THR A 243 15.88 2.29 -8.01
N PHE A 244 17.17 2.42 -8.29
CA PHE A 244 18.01 3.58 -7.97
C PHE A 244 17.77 4.82 -8.84
N VAL A 245 17.01 4.73 -9.94
CA VAL A 245 16.62 5.85 -10.80
C VAL A 245 15.18 6.25 -10.52
N VAL A 246 14.27 5.29 -10.30
CA VAL A 246 12.88 5.55 -9.87
C VAL A 246 12.84 6.01 -8.42
N THR A 247 13.70 5.48 -7.52
CA THR A 247 13.74 5.88 -6.10
C THR A 247 14.11 7.35 -5.89
N PRO A 248 15.06 7.98 -6.61
CA PRO A 248 15.29 9.42 -6.53
C PRO A 248 14.39 10.28 -7.45
N LEU A 249 13.63 9.67 -8.37
CA LEU A 249 12.60 10.36 -9.16
C LEU A 249 11.22 10.38 -8.47
N LEU A 250 10.98 9.42 -7.57
CA LEU A 250 10.03 9.61 -6.49
C LEU A 250 10.62 10.69 -5.57
N PRO A 251 9.83 11.67 -5.10
CA PRO A 251 10.29 12.65 -4.14
C PRO A 251 10.47 11.96 -2.78
N VAL A 252 11.53 11.14 -2.67
CA VAL A 252 11.96 10.56 -1.42
C VAL A 252 12.88 11.61 -0.81
N GLY A 253 12.30 12.42 0.07
CA GLY A 253 13.05 13.26 0.98
C GLY A 253 14.18 12.45 1.61
N SER A 254 15.38 12.99 1.52
CA SER A 254 16.60 12.39 2.05
C SER A 254 16.56 12.31 3.58
N THR A 255 16.08 11.20 4.15
CA THR A 255 16.24 10.87 5.59
C THR A 255 16.25 9.35 5.83
N ILE A 256 17.33 8.65 5.44
CA ILE A 256 17.67 7.37 6.09
C ILE A 256 18.60 7.69 7.26
N THR A 257 18.01 8.02 8.42
CA THR A 257 18.61 7.87 9.75
C THR A 257 17.51 7.99 10.81
N GLY A 258 16.95 6.86 11.27
CA GLY A 258 15.98 6.81 12.37
C GLY A 258 14.75 5.94 12.09
N THR A 259 14.88 4.62 12.22
CA THR A 259 13.80 3.62 12.12
C THR A 259 12.90 3.60 13.36
N GLY A 260 12.18 4.69 13.63
CA GLY A 260 11.09 4.73 14.62
C GLY A 260 9.75 4.94 13.91
N ALA A 261 8.68 4.30 14.41
CA ALA A 261 7.32 4.64 14.01
C ALA A 261 7.12 6.15 14.25
N GLY A 262 7.06 6.91 13.15
CA GLY A 262 6.83 8.34 13.17
C GLY A 262 5.33 8.61 13.11
N VAL A 263 4.86 9.60 13.87
CA VAL A 263 3.50 10.11 13.83
C VAL A 263 3.48 11.25 12.82
N THR A 264 2.70 11.09 11.75
CA THR A 264 2.41 12.16 10.80
C THR A 264 1.27 13.01 11.34
N VAL A 265 1.49 14.31 11.54
CA VAL A 265 0.42 15.21 11.99
C VAL A 265 -0.19 15.90 10.78
N ASP A 266 -1.45 15.56 10.46
CA ASP A 266 -2.25 16.30 9.47
C ASP A 266 -2.87 17.54 10.13
N ALA A 267 -2.71 18.69 9.47
CA ALA A 267 -3.22 19.97 9.95
C ALA A 267 -4.71 20.20 9.63
N SER A 268 -5.33 19.33 8.81
CA SER A 268 -6.79 19.26 8.70
C SER A 268 -7.33 18.47 9.90
N LEU A 269 -8.40 18.92 10.56
CA LEU A 269 -8.94 18.37 11.83
C LEU A 269 -9.49 16.93 11.76
N ARG A 270 -8.79 16.00 11.10
CA ARG A 270 -8.98 14.55 11.14
C ARG A 270 -8.11 13.93 12.25
N LEU A 271 -8.04 14.61 13.40
CA LEU A 271 -7.22 14.24 14.55
C LEU A 271 -7.62 12.90 15.18
N GLY A 272 -8.85 12.44 14.94
CA GLY A 272 -9.41 11.23 15.53
C GLY A 272 -8.62 9.96 15.20
N ASP A 273 -7.99 9.88 14.02
CA ASP A 273 -7.22 8.70 13.62
C ASP A 273 -5.84 8.63 14.30
N ASP A 274 -5.22 9.78 14.57
CA ASP A 274 -3.93 9.87 15.27
C ASP A 274 -4.09 9.63 16.79
N LEU A 275 -5.22 10.04 17.37
CA LEU A 275 -5.51 9.87 18.80
C LEU A 275 -5.95 8.46 19.18
N ARG A 276 -6.53 7.68 18.25
CA ARG A 276 -7.01 6.31 18.50
C ARG A 276 -5.92 5.24 18.36
N GLN A 277 -4.65 5.62 18.33
CA GLN A 277 -3.54 4.67 18.21
C GLN A 277 -3.38 3.83 19.49
N PRO A 278 -3.30 2.49 19.40
CA PRO A 278 -3.35 1.59 20.55
C PRO A 278 -2.08 1.59 21.44
N SER A 279 -1.01 2.27 21.05
CA SER A 279 0.24 2.38 21.83
C SER A 279 0.86 3.76 21.63
N PRO A 280 0.70 4.71 22.57
CA PRO A 280 1.29 6.03 22.44
C PRO A 280 2.82 5.94 22.43
N VAL A 281 3.45 6.74 21.57
CA VAL A 281 4.91 6.82 21.44
C VAL A 281 5.38 8.22 21.78
N GLU A 282 6.57 8.32 22.39
CA GLU A 282 7.21 9.62 22.61
C GLU A 282 7.56 10.28 21.27
N VAL A 283 7.07 11.50 21.08
CA VAL A 283 7.23 12.29 19.86
C VAL A 283 8.10 13.52 20.05
N LEU A 284 8.08 14.14 21.24
CA LEU A 284 8.88 15.32 21.57
C LEU A 284 9.51 15.18 22.96
N THR A 285 10.67 15.80 23.14
CA THR A 285 11.23 16.09 24.45
C THR A 285 11.34 17.60 24.61
N VAL A 286 10.86 18.12 25.73
CA VAL A 286 10.79 19.56 26.03
C VAL A 286 11.60 19.84 27.29
N ALA A 287 12.47 20.84 27.27
CA ALA A 287 13.17 21.31 28.45
C ALA A 287 12.74 22.75 28.77
N ALA A 288 12.27 22.96 30.00
CA ALA A 288 11.80 24.25 30.48
C ALA A 288 12.15 24.45 31.97
N LYS A 289 12.32 25.71 32.40
CA LYS A 289 12.62 26.07 33.80
C LYS A 289 11.40 26.09 34.72
N ALA A 290 10.20 26.01 34.16
CA ALA A 290 8.96 26.09 34.92
C ALA A 290 8.55 24.72 35.48
N ASP A 291 7.72 24.73 36.53
CA ASP A 291 7.17 23.52 37.15
C ASP A 291 6.29 22.69 36.17
N ALA A 292 5.84 23.31 35.08
CA ALA A 292 5.17 22.66 33.96
C ALA A 292 5.65 23.25 32.63
N ALA A 293 5.74 22.41 31.60
CA ALA A 293 5.97 22.86 30.23
C ALA A 293 4.76 23.64 29.67
N PRO A 294 4.97 24.52 28.67
CA PRO A 294 3.87 25.22 28.02
C PRO A 294 3.11 24.30 27.04
N TYR A 295 1.89 24.68 26.69
CA TYR A 295 1.22 24.15 25.50
C TYR A 295 2.06 24.46 24.26
N LEU A 296 2.10 23.51 23.33
CA LEU A 296 2.90 23.62 22.12
C LEU A 296 2.02 23.70 20.89
N ARG A 297 1.84 24.89 20.35
CA ARG A 297 1.09 25.14 19.11
C ARG A 297 1.85 24.64 17.89
N LEU A 298 1.18 23.90 17.01
CA LEU A 298 1.68 23.61 15.66
C LEU A 298 1.09 24.59 14.64
N THR A 299 -0.24 24.66 14.60
CA THR A 299 -0.98 25.44 13.60
C THR A 299 -2.25 26.02 14.21
N THR A 300 -2.83 27.00 13.51
CA THR A 300 -4.09 27.64 13.86
C THR A 300 -5.06 27.56 12.69
N LEU A 301 -6.35 27.48 13.01
CA LEU A 301 -7.44 27.31 12.07
C LEU A 301 -8.49 28.38 12.36
N SER A 302 -8.54 29.43 11.54
CA SER A 302 -9.43 30.58 11.74
C SER A 302 -10.52 30.66 10.66
N ARG A 303 -10.42 29.87 9.59
CA ARG A 303 -11.40 29.83 8.49
C ARG A 303 -12.28 28.60 8.59
N PHE A 304 -13.59 28.80 8.53
CA PHE A 304 -14.59 27.75 8.56
C PHE A 304 -15.51 27.87 7.33
N ASP A 305 -15.70 26.78 6.60
CA ASP A 305 -16.52 26.72 5.38
C ASP A 305 -17.87 26.00 5.60
N GLY A 306 -18.26 25.79 6.86
CA GLY A 306 -19.46 25.04 7.25
C GLY A 306 -19.24 23.55 7.41
N ARG A 307 -18.16 23.01 6.85
CA ARG A 307 -17.85 21.57 6.91
C ARG A 307 -16.52 21.29 7.58
N VAL A 308 -15.51 22.13 7.39
CA VAL A 308 -14.16 21.92 7.89
C VAL A 308 -13.50 23.23 8.29
N TRP A 309 -12.76 23.21 9.40
CA TRP A 309 -11.83 24.29 9.74
C TRP A 309 -10.52 24.15 8.96
N GLN A 310 -10.10 25.23 8.32
CA GLN A 310 -8.93 25.23 7.45
C GLN A 310 -7.73 25.89 8.14
N PRO A 311 -6.51 25.38 7.92
CA PRO A 311 -5.31 26.04 8.39
C PRO A 311 -5.17 27.45 7.87
N ASP A 312 -4.70 28.32 8.75
CA ASP A 312 -4.37 29.70 8.42
C ASP A 312 -3.26 29.72 7.38
N ARG A 313 -3.48 30.55 6.36
CA ARG A 313 -2.51 30.77 5.29
C ARG A 313 -2.19 32.26 5.31
N GLY A 314 -1.02 32.59 5.83
CA GLY A 314 -0.52 33.95 5.89
C GLY A 314 0.82 34.09 5.16
N ASP A 315 1.28 35.33 5.09
CA ASP A 315 2.61 35.62 4.58
C ASP A 315 3.69 35.00 5.48
N LEU A 316 4.73 34.46 4.82
CA LEU A 316 5.82 33.77 5.47
C LEU A 316 7.10 34.59 5.37
N GLN A 317 7.71 34.93 6.50
CA GLN A 317 8.94 35.72 6.58
C GLN A 317 10.14 34.91 7.07
N SER A 318 11.32 35.53 7.04
CA SER A 318 12.54 34.92 7.56
C SER A 318 12.49 34.87 9.08
N GLN A 319 13.15 33.89 9.68
CA GLN A 319 13.31 33.82 11.14
C GLN A 319 14.02 35.06 11.71
N VAL A 320 14.91 35.67 10.91
CA VAL A 320 15.65 36.89 11.27
C VAL A 320 14.72 38.09 11.42
N ASP A 321 13.57 38.09 10.75
CA ASP A 321 12.58 39.16 10.81
C ASP A 321 11.64 39.00 12.04
N GLY A 322 11.83 37.93 12.83
CA GLY A 322 11.10 37.68 14.07
C GLY A 322 9.64 37.23 13.86
N PHE A 323 8.87 37.24 14.96
CA PHE A 323 7.47 36.80 15.02
C PHE A 323 6.45 37.95 14.95
N GLY A 324 6.88 39.12 14.48
CA GLY A 324 6.03 40.32 14.40
C GLY A 324 5.90 41.07 15.73
N GLU A 325 5.27 42.24 15.66
CA GLU A 325 5.11 43.17 16.79
C GLU A 325 4.24 42.57 17.91
N PRO A 326 4.44 42.95 19.18
CA PRO A 326 3.59 42.55 20.30
C PRO A 326 2.09 42.82 20.09
N GLU A 327 1.24 41.90 20.51
CA GLU A 327 -0.23 42.03 20.44
C GLU A 327 -0.86 42.53 21.76
N TRP A 328 -0.05 42.70 22.80
CA TRP A 328 -0.46 43.13 24.14
C TRP A 328 0.02 44.55 24.44
N GLY A 329 -0.71 45.24 25.31
CA GLY A 329 -0.38 46.57 25.80
C GLY A 329 0.79 46.57 26.78
N ASP A 330 1.46 47.72 26.90
CA ASP A 330 2.60 47.92 27.82
C ASP A 330 2.20 47.78 29.30
N ASP A 331 0.91 47.88 29.61
CA ASP A 331 0.35 47.73 30.96
C ASP A 331 0.06 46.27 31.34
N ILE A 332 0.18 45.33 30.41
CA ILE A 332 0.04 43.90 30.68
C ILE A 332 1.36 43.32 31.17
N THR A 333 1.31 42.58 32.28
CA THR A 333 2.51 41.95 32.84
C THR A 333 2.97 40.81 31.93
N THR A 334 4.22 40.88 31.47
CA THR A 334 4.85 39.82 30.67
C THR A 334 6.12 39.29 31.32
N ALA A 335 6.36 37.98 31.22
CA ALA A 335 7.62 37.36 31.63
C ALA A 335 8.22 36.53 30.49
N GLU A 336 9.50 36.75 30.18
CA GLU A 336 10.21 35.96 29.18
C GLU A 336 10.48 34.53 29.67
N GLN A 337 10.28 33.56 28.77
CA GLN A 337 10.52 32.15 29.01
C GLN A 337 11.25 31.54 27.81
N THR A 338 12.16 30.61 28.10
CA THR A 338 12.90 29.86 27.10
C THR A 338 12.52 28.39 27.18
N THR A 339 12.20 27.80 26.03
CA THR A 339 11.82 26.38 25.92
C THR A 339 12.69 25.72 24.85
N SER A 340 13.46 24.70 25.22
CA SER A 340 14.20 23.87 24.24
C SER A 340 13.34 22.68 23.85
N ILE A 341 13.19 22.43 22.55
CA ILE A 341 12.30 21.41 22.00
C ILE A 341 13.11 20.53 21.05
N ARG A 342 13.04 19.21 21.29
CA ARG A 342 13.61 18.20 20.40
C ARG A 342 12.48 17.34 19.83
N VAL A 343 12.40 17.30 18.50
CA VAL A 343 11.41 16.49 17.79
C VAL A 343 12.01 15.12 17.47
N LEU A 344 11.46 14.06 18.04
CA LEU A 344 11.99 12.70 17.93
C LEU A 344 11.34 11.91 16.79
N ARG A 345 10.00 11.88 16.77
CA ARG A 345 9.21 10.97 15.92
C ARG A 345 7.95 11.62 15.35
N MET A 346 7.92 12.94 15.24
CA MET A 346 6.80 13.66 14.63
C MET A 346 7.20 14.17 13.25
N SER A 347 6.50 13.72 12.21
CA SER A 347 6.62 14.27 10.86
C SER A 347 5.53 15.31 10.64
N SER A 348 5.93 16.54 10.31
CA SER A 348 5.02 17.66 10.10
C SER A 348 5.69 18.78 9.32
N SER A 349 4.89 19.53 8.55
CA SER A 349 5.32 20.79 7.93
C SER A 349 5.33 21.98 8.90
N TRP A 350 4.87 21.79 10.14
CA TRP A 350 4.86 22.78 11.22
C TRP A 350 5.76 22.35 12.39
N LEU A 351 6.33 23.32 13.10
CA LEU A 351 7.06 23.06 14.34
C LEU A 351 6.23 23.44 15.58
N PRO A 352 6.29 22.63 16.65
CA PRO A 352 5.62 22.92 17.91
C PRO A 352 6.28 24.10 18.64
N LEU A 353 5.50 25.12 19.02
CA LEU A 353 6.00 26.33 19.67
C LEU A 353 5.11 26.76 20.83
N PRO A 354 5.68 27.25 21.95
CA PRO A 354 4.91 28.01 22.92
C PRO A 354 4.42 29.33 22.31
N TYR A 355 3.23 29.76 22.70
CA TYR A 355 2.69 31.06 22.30
C TYR A 355 2.68 32.05 23.48
N PRO A 356 2.93 33.36 23.23
CA PRO A 356 3.49 33.94 22.00
C PRO A 356 5.01 33.76 21.88
N ALA A 357 5.46 33.15 20.78
CA ALA A 357 6.87 33.09 20.41
C ALA A 357 7.37 34.47 19.92
N THR A 358 8.60 34.82 20.29
CA THR A 358 9.27 36.07 19.92
C THR A 358 10.58 35.86 19.17
N ASP A 359 11.31 34.76 19.46
CA ASP A 359 12.56 34.39 18.80
C ASP A 359 12.71 32.87 18.71
N VAL A 360 13.48 32.40 17.72
CA VAL A 360 13.80 30.98 17.56
C VAL A 360 15.25 30.77 17.11
N GLN A 361 15.92 29.80 17.72
CA GLN A 361 17.33 29.50 17.50
C GLN A 361 17.55 28.00 17.27
N GLY A 362 18.55 27.64 16.47
CA GLY A 362 18.91 26.25 16.18
C GLY A 362 18.19 25.64 14.96
N LEU A 363 17.42 26.43 14.22
CA LEU A 363 16.72 25.98 13.02
C LEU A 363 17.45 26.34 11.72
N SER A 364 17.22 25.54 10.69
CA SER A 364 17.71 25.84 9.34
C SER A 364 16.88 26.94 8.67
N ALA A 365 17.45 27.60 7.65
CA ALA A 365 16.76 28.62 6.86
C ALA A 365 15.57 28.09 6.01
N ALA A 366 15.31 26.77 6.04
CA ALA A 366 14.14 26.18 5.39
C ALA A 366 12.84 26.45 6.14
N TRP A 367 12.91 26.76 7.45
CA TRP A 367 11.77 27.13 8.27
C TRP A 367 11.45 28.62 8.13
N ARG A 368 10.16 28.95 8.04
CA ARG A 368 9.66 30.31 7.85
C ARG A 368 8.66 30.65 8.93
N VAL A 369 8.69 31.89 9.40
CA VAL A 369 7.78 32.38 10.44
C VAL A 369 6.52 32.93 9.77
N SER A 370 5.36 32.59 10.31
CA SER A 370 4.11 33.31 10.06
C SER A 370 3.85 34.24 11.25
N PRO A 371 4.05 35.56 11.12
CA PRO A 371 3.89 36.49 12.23
C PRO A 371 2.43 36.61 12.70
N GLU A 372 1.44 36.45 11.80
CA GLU A 372 0.01 36.60 12.12
C GLU A 372 -0.49 35.61 13.18
N ASN A 373 0.01 34.37 13.15
CA ASN A 373 -0.36 33.33 14.10
C ASN A 373 0.82 32.81 14.93
N ARG A 374 2.00 33.42 14.77
CA ARG A 374 3.26 33.08 15.43
C ARG A 374 3.63 31.61 15.32
N THR A 375 3.45 31.02 14.14
CA THR A 375 3.82 29.62 13.86
C THR A 375 5.06 29.53 12.97
N LEU A 376 5.68 28.34 12.91
CA LEU A 376 6.77 28.02 11.99
C LEU A 376 6.34 26.95 11.00
N PHE A 377 6.58 27.21 9.72
CA PHE A 377 6.19 26.33 8.63
C PHE A 377 7.32 26.12 7.61
N SER A 378 7.38 24.93 7.02
CA SER A 378 8.26 24.65 5.88
C SER A 378 7.59 23.77 4.82
N ARG A 379 7.84 24.07 3.54
CA ARG A 379 7.47 23.19 2.42
C ARG A 379 8.59 22.22 2.01
N ARG A 380 9.78 22.37 2.61
CA ARG A 380 11.00 21.67 2.16
C ARG A 380 11.73 20.94 3.30
N ALA A 381 11.33 21.18 4.53
CA ALA A 381 11.86 20.53 5.72
C ALA A 381 10.74 19.81 6.45
N ASP A 382 11.11 18.75 7.16
CA ASP A 382 10.24 17.99 8.05
C ASP A 382 10.61 18.34 9.50
N ALA A 383 9.62 18.36 10.39
CA ALA A 383 9.77 18.60 11.82
C ALA A 383 10.65 17.56 12.52
N VAL A 384 10.63 16.30 12.06
CA VAL A 384 11.40 15.21 12.68
C VAL A 384 12.90 15.51 12.72
N GLY A 385 13.53 15.29 13.87
CA GLY A 385 14.96 15.48 14.07
C GLY A 385 15.41 16.92 14.28
N ASN A 386 14.51 17.91 14.29
CA ASN A 386 14.87 19.28 14.66
C ASN A 386 15.08 19.39 16.18
N ASP A 387 16.10 20.12 16.57
CA ASP A 387 16.44 20.46 17.96
C ASP A 387 16.68 21.97 18.01
N TYR A 388 15.81 22.70 18.70
CA TYR A 388 15.77 24.14 18.65
C TYR A 388 15.30 24.72 19.98
N THR A 389 15.53 26.01 20.14
CA THR A 389 15.13 26.75 21.35
C THR A 389 14.29 27.94 20.96
N VAL A 390 13.17 28.10 21.65
CA VAL A 390 12.19 29.15 21.42
C VAL A 390 12.20 30.08 22.62
N THR A 391 12.27 31.38 22.34
CA THR A 391 11.97 32.42 23.32
C THR A 391 10.52 32.82 23.14
N SER A 392 9.76 32.82 24.24
CA SER A 392 8.35 33.16 24.28
C SER A 392 8.04 34.02 25.49
N LEU A 393 6.90 34.71 25.46
CA LEU A 393 6.44 35.52 26.60
C LEU A 393 5.25 34.86 27.28
N ARG A 394 5.22 34.91 28.61
CA ARG A 394 4.03 34.60 29.40
C ARG A 394 3.28 35.90 29.67
N VAL A 395 2.21 36.12 28.93
CA VAL A 395 1.32 37.28 29.07
C VAL A 395 0.30 37.00 30.18
N THR A 396 0.28 37.81 31.23
CA THR A 396 -0.56 37.59 32.43
C THR A 396 -1.36 38.86 32.76
N PRO A 397 -2.51 39.09 32.11
CA PRO A 397 -3.43 40.17 32.52
C PRO A 397 -4.04 39.89 33.90
N THR A 398 -4.43 40.93 34.61
CA THR A 398 -5.28 40.77 35.80
C THR A 398 -6.73 40.49 35.40
N LEU A 399 -7.52 39.96 36.34
CA LEU A 399 -8.95 39.72 36.13
C LEU A 399 -9.71 41.01 35.76
N GLU A 400 -9.32 42.15 36.33
CA GLU A 400 -9.92 43.44 35.99
C GLU A 400 -9.55 43.89 34.58
N GLN A 401 -8.31 43.68 34.15
CA GLN A 401 -7.84 44.04 32.81
C GLN A 401 -8.57 43.24 31.73
N ILE A 402 -8.69 41.92 31.89
CA ILE A 402 -9.35 41.06 30.89
C ILE A 402 -10.87 41.28 30.85
N ARG A 403 -11.53 41.54 31.99
CA ARG A 403 -12.98 41.86 32.03
C ARG A 403 -13.31 43.22 31.45
N ALA A 404 -12.36 44.16 31.48
CA ALA A 404 -12.52 45.47 30.88
C ALA A 404 -12.28 45.47 29.36
N ALA A 405 -11.68 44.40 28.82
CA ALA A 405 -11.46 44.24 27.39
C ALA A 405 -12.67 43.56 26.73
N GLU A 406 -13.07 44.07 25.56
CA GLU A 406 -14.06 43.41 24.69
C GLU A 406 -13.33 42.47 23.74
N ALA A 407 -13.95 41.34 23.40
CA ALA A 407 -13.41 40.44 22.39
C ALA A 407 -13.45 41.13 21.01
N ALA A 408 -12.44 40.90 20.18
CA ALA A 408 -12.43 41.45 18.83
C ALA A 408 -13.61 40.89 18.01
N PRO A 409 -14.26 41.68 17.15
CA PRO A 409 -15.27 41.14 16.24
C PRO A 409 -14.61 40.25 15.17
N PRO A 410 -15.34 39.24 14.64
CA PRO A 410 -14.87 38.44 13.51
C PRO A 410 -14.42 39.33 12.34
N VAL A 411 -13.33 38.95 11.68
CA VAL A 411 -12.84 39.68 10.51
C VAL A 411 -13.79 39.44 9.34
N GLU A 412 -14.28 40.52 8.73
CA GLU A 412 -14.99 40.45 7.45
C GLU A 412 -14.01 40.01 6.35
N ASP A 413 -14.01 38.72 6.05
CA ASP A 413 -13.29 38.15 4.92
C ASP A 413 -14.23 38.11 3.72
N ALA A 414 -13.90 38.85 2.66
CA ALA A 414 -14.70 38.94 1.44
C ALA A 414 -14.79 37.59 0.69
N GLU A 415 -13.94 36.62 1.04
CA GLU A 415 -13.97 35.25 0.52
C GLU A 415 -14.74 34.27 1.43
N ARG A 416 -15.21 34.70 2.61
CA ARG A 416 -15.99 33.87 3.52
C ARG A 416 -17.40 33.67 2.96
N GLU A 417 -17.77 32.44 2.65
CA GLU A 417 -19.14 32.11 2.29
C GLU A 417 -20.03 32.26 3.54
N ASP A 418 -21.19 32.89 3.40
CA ASP A 418 -22.20 32.94 4.47
C ASP A 418 -22.73 31.52 4.72
N VAL A 419 -22.22 30.88 5.78
CA VAL A 419 -22.64 29.55 6.19
C VAL A 419 -23.81 29.66 7.16
N GLU A 420 -24.94 29.03 6.83
CA GLU A 420 -26.06 28.88 7.76
C GLU A 420 -25.71 27.82 8.83
N LEU A 421 -25.51 28.26 10.07
CA LEU A 421 -25.22 27.37 11.20
C LEU A 421 -26.53 26.81 11.81
N PRO A 422 -26.54 25.56 12.31
CA PRO A 422 -27.65 25.02 13.08
C PRO A 422 -28.00 25.90 14.30
N GLY A 423 -29.29 26.18 14.50
CA GLY A 423 -29.76 27.09 15.55
C GLY A 423 -29.37 26.68 16.97
N ILE A 424 -29.19 25.38 17.23
CA ILE A 424 -28.75 24.86 18.53
C ILE A 424 -27.45 25.52 19.02
N ILE A 425 -26.56 25.91 18.11
CA ILE A 425 -25.27 26.52 18.45
C ILE A 425 -25.48 27.90 19.09
N SER A 426 -26.25 28.77 18.43
CA SER A 426 -26.49 30.14 18.93
C SER A 426 -27.49 30.18 20.09
N GLU A 427 -28.45 29.27 20.11
CA GLU A 427 -29.41 29.10 21.21
C GLU A 427 -28.69 28.71 22.50
N LEU A 428 -27.87 27.66 22.48
CA LEU A 428 -27.10 27.23 23.66
C LEU A 428 -26.04 28.26 24.05
N ALA A 429 -25.40 28.93 23.08
CA ALA A 429 -24.45 29.99 23.40
C ALA A 429 -25.14 31.11 24.21
N SER A 430 -26.30 31.57 23.74
CA SER A 430 -27.07 32.61 24.43
C SER A 430 -27.58 32.15 25.80
N GLU A 431 -28.02 30.89 25.92
CA GLU A 431 -28.53 30.31 27.17
C GLU A 431 -27.43 30.22 28.23
N VAL A 432 -26.28 29.62 27.89
CA VAL A 432 -25.17 29.40 28.83
C VAL A 432 -24.56 30.71 29.30
N THR A 433 -24.59 31.75 28.47
CA THR A 433 -23.98 33.05 28.77
C THR A 433 -24.95 34.13 29.24
N ALA A 434 -26.21 33.79 29.50
CA ALA A 434 -27.29 34.76 29.74
C ALA A 434 -27.04 35.69 30.94
N ASP A 435 -26.39 35.18 32.00
CA ASP A 435 -26.15 35.89 33.26
C ASP A 435 -24.81 36.64 33.30
N GLU A 436 -24.02 36.60 32.22
CA GLU A 436 -22.66 37.13 32.20
C GLU A 436 -22.56 38.48 31.46
N GLU A 437 -21.93 39.45 32.11
CA GLU A 437 -21.83 40.83 31.62
C GLU A 437 -20.63 41.06 30.69
N SER A 438 -19.46 40.45 30.98
CA SER A 438 -18.24 40.64 30.18
C SER A 438 -17.99 39.49 29.21
N ASP A 439 -17.38 39.76 28.06
CA ASP A 439 -17.06 38.73 27.06
C ASP A 439 -16.15 37.63 27.64
N TYR A 440 -15.22 38.01 28.51
CA TYR A 440 -14.38 37.05 29.23
C TYR A 440 -15.21 36.12 30.11
N ASP A 441 -16.14 36.66 30.92
CA ASP A 441 -16.96 35.83 31.81
C ASP A 441 -17.90 34.91 31.01
N ARG A 442 -18.41 35.37 29.86
CA ARG A 442 -19.18 34.52 28.91
C ARG A 442 -18.36 33.33 28.40
N LEU A 443 -17.11 33.55 28.00
CA LEU A 443 -16.22 32.49 27.53
C LEU A 443 -15.82 31.52 28.65
N VAL A 444 -15.63 32.03 29.88
CA VAL A 444 -15.40 31.19 31.07
C VAL A 444 -16.65 30.35 31.39
N ALA A 445 -17.85 30.91 31.26
CA ALA A 445 -19.10 30.18 31.44
C ALA A 445 -19.22 29.03 30.42
N LEU A 446 -18.97 29.29 29.13
CA LEU A 446 -18.92 28.25 28.09
C LEU A 446 -17.88 27.16 28.41
N GLN A 447 -16.67 27.56 28.80
CA GLN A 447 -15.59 26.61 29.15
C GLN A 447 -16.02 25.71 30.31
N ASN A 448 -16.57 26.29 31.38
CA ASN A 448 -16.97 25.54 32.55
C ASN A 448 -18.17 24.63 32.26
N TRP A 449 -19.11 25.08 31.45
CA TRP A 449 -20.28 24.30 31.02
C TRP A 449 -19.86 23.05 30.24
N PHE A 450 -18.95 23.17 29.27
CA PHE A 450 -18.41 21.99 28.58
C PHE A 450 -17.72 21.03 29.55
N ARG A 451 -16.93 21.56 30.49
CA ARG A 451 -16.21 20.73 31.46
C ARG A 451 -17.11 20.03 32.49
N SER A 452 -18.32 20.54 32.74
CA SER A 452 -19.25 19.97 33.72
C SER A 452 -20.33 19.08 33.10
N GLU A 453 -20.80 19.42 31.90
CA GLU A 453 -21.98 18.78 31.27
C GLU A 453 -21.62 17.75 30.20
N PHE A 454 -20.34 17.64 29.80
CA PHE A 454 -19.90 16.77 28.71
C PHE A 454 -18.82 15.77 29.16
N GLU A 455 -18.77 14.64 28.46
CA GLU A 455 -17.80 13.55 28.69
C GLU A 455 -16.75 13.48 27.58
N TYR A 456 -15.49 13.27 27.97
CA TYR A 456 -14.41 13.01 27.02
C TYR A 456 -14.35 11.51 26.67
N SER A 457 -14.49 11.17 25.39
CA SER A 457 -14.43 9.79 24.90
C SER A 457 -13.83 9.71 23.49
N LEU A 458 -12.87 8.78 23.34
CA LEU A 458 -12.28 8.39 22.05
C LEU A 458 -13.00 7.19 21.41
N GLU A 459 -13.89 6.53 22.17
CA GLU A 459 -14.56 5.28 21.75
C GLU A 459 -16.00 5.50 21.29
N THR A 460 -16.60 6.66 21.54
CA THR A 460 -17.99 6.97 21.17
C THR A 460 -18.15 6.93 19.65
N PRO A 461 -18.80 5.91 19.07
CA PRO A 461 -19.00 5.83 17.64
C PRO A 461 -20.35 6.44 17.29
N VAL A 462 -20.37 7.33 16.30
CA VAL A 462 -21.61 7.72 15.65
C VAL A 462 -21.33 7.77 14.16
N ASP A 463 -22.18 7.07 13.41
CA ASP A 463 -22.03 6.74 11.98
C ASP A 463 -21.63 7.93 11.08
N GLU A 464 -21.17 7.61 9.86
CA GLU A 464 -20.76 8.52 8.76
C GLU A 464 -21.02 10.02 9.02
N GLY A 465 -19.97 10.76 9.39
CA GLY A 465 -20.00 12.23 9.50
C GLY A 465 -19.77 12.82 10.90
N PHE A 466 -19.62 12.01 11.96
CA PHE A 466 -19.35 12.51 13.31
C PHE A 466 -17.89 12.90 13.57
N ASP A 467 -16.91 12.18 13.01
CA ASP A 467 -15.46 12.48 13.16
C ASP A 467 -15.02 13.78 12.44
N GLY A 468 -15.97 14.65 12.06
CA GLY A 468 -15.75 15.92 11.39
C GLY A 468 -15.89 17.12 12.32
N THR A 469 -15.50 18.29 11.83
CA THR A 469 -15.66 19.57 12.53
C THR A 469 -16.69 20.48 11.90
N GLY A 470 -17.51 19.91 11.03
CA GLY A 470 -18.60 20.61 10.36
C GLY A 470 -19.71 20.99 11.32
N ALA A 471 -20.56 21.91 10.88
CA ALA A 471 -21.63 22.45 11.71
C ALA A 471 -22.61 21.35 12.18
N ASP A 472 -22.87 20.35 11.33
CA ASP A 472 -23.71 19.20 11.67
C ASP A 472 -23.08 18.28 12.74
N ALA A 473 -21.75 18.09 12.69
CA ALA A 473 -21.03 17.28 13.68
C ALA A 473 -21.00 17.98 15.04
N VAL A 474 -20.79 19.30 15.05
CA VAL A 474 -20.91 20.15 16.25
C VAL A 474 -22.32 20.09 16.83
N ALA A 475 -23.37 20.26 16.00
CA ALA A 475 -24.75 20.16 16.46
C ALA A 475 -25.03 18.80 17.12
N ARG A 476 -24.58 17.70 16.50
CA ARG A 476 -24.73 16.36 17.08
C ARG A 476 -23.95 16.20 18.39
N PHE A 477 -22.73 16.73 18.48
CA PHE A 477 -21.94 16.69 19.72
C PHE A 477 -22.63 17.46 20.86
N LEU A 478 -23.24 18.62 20.58
CA LEU A 478 -24.01 19.38 21.56
C LEU A 478 -25.24 18.61 22.08
N GLU A 479 -25.83 17.75 21.25
CA GLU A 479 -26.91 16.85 21.64
C GLU A 479 -26.41 15.64 22.45
N GLU A 480 -25.36 14.96 21.97
CA GLU A 480 -24.84 13.72 22.55
C GLU A 480 -24.05 13.94 23.85
N ARG A 481 -23.44 15.12 23.99
CA ARG A 481 -22.60 15.53 25.12
C ARG A 481 -21.40 14.61 25.40
N SER A 482 -20.94 13.87 24.40
CA SER A 482 -19.78 12.99 24.47
C SER A 482 -18.94 13.10 23.21
N GLY A 483 -17.61 13.26 23.35
CA GLY A 483 -16.71 13.40 22.20
C GLY A 483 -15.24 13.60 22.61
N TYR A 484 -14.38 13.96 21.67
CA TYR A 484 -12.95 14.23 21.92
C TYR A 484 -12.61 15.68 21.63
N CYS A 485 -11.35 16.08 21.90
CA CYS A 485 -10.90 17.48 21.99
C CYS A 485 -11.29 18.37 20.80
N VAL A 486 -11.35 17.79 19.61
CA VAL A 486 -11.75 18.49 18.38
C VAL A 486 -13.23 18.92 18.40
N HIS A 487 -14.13 18.11 18.94
CA HIS A 487 -15.55 18.46 19.09
C HIS A 487 -15.73 19.57 20.13
N PHE A 488 -15.02 19.48 21.26
CA PHE A 488 -15.03 20.51 22.29
C PHE A 488 -14.53 21.86 21.75
N ALA A 489 -13.36 21.87 21.10
CA ALA A 489 -12.78 23.09 20.55
C ALA A 489 -13.63 23.68 19.41
N GLY A 490 -14.13 22.82 18.51
CA GLY A 490 -15.00 23.24 17.39
C GLY A 490 -16.33 23.83 17.86
N SER A 491 -16.97 23.20 18.85
CA SER A 491 -18.25 23.66 19.39
C SER A 491 -18.09 24.96 20.15
N PHE A 492 -17.07 25.06 21.01
CA PHE A 492 -16.74 26.31 21.69
C PHE A 492 -16.47 27.43 20.69
N ALA A 493 -15.71 27.16 19.62
CA ALA A 493 -15.41 28.15 18.60
C ALA A 493 -16.69 28.65 17.90
N LEU A 494 -17.56 27.75 17.40
CA LEU A 494 -18.79 28.18 16.73
C LEU A 494 -19.76 28.92 17.68
N MET A 495 -19.81 28.54 18.96
CA MET A 495 -20.60 29.25 19.97
C MET A 495 -20.04 30.65 20.22
N ALA A 496 -18.72 30.80 20.38
CA ALA A 496 -18.08 32.12 20.54
C ALA A 496 -18.25 33.01 19.30
N GLU A 497 -18.13 32.43 18.09
CA GLU A 497 -18.37 33.15 16.84
C GLU A 497 -19.82 33.63 16.73
N SER A 498 -20.80 32.82 17.18
CA SER A 498 -22.22 33.21 17.21
C SER A 498 -22.52 34.36 18.19
N LEU A 499 -21.67 34.56 19.19
CA LEU A 499 -21.72 35.70 20.12
C LEU A 499 -20.99 36.94 19.56
N GLY A 500 -20.48 36.87 18.32
CA GLY A 500 -19.80 37.99 17.67
C GLY A 500 -18.34 38.15 18.09
N MET A 501 -17.67 37.07 18.49
CA MET A 501 -16.27 37.10 18.94
C MET A 501 -15.33 36.43 17.93
N GLN A 502 -14.16 37.01 17.72
CA GLN A 502 -13.12 36.47 16.85
C GLN A 502 -12.41 35.32 17.55
N VAL A 503 -12.56 34.13 16.99
CA VAL A 503 -12.05 32.87 17.54
C VAL A 503 -11.27 32.09 16.49
N ARG A 504 -10.33 31.28 16.96
CA ARG A 504 -9.63 30.28 16.15
C ARG A 504 -9.43 29.00 16.94
N ILE A 505 -9.27 27.89 16.22
CA ILE A 505 -8.88 26.62 16.82
C ILE A 505 -7.38 26.46 16.66
N VAL A 506 -6.71 26.04 17.73
CA VAL A 506 -5.30 25.69 17.72
C VAL A 506 -5.16 24.18 17.74
N VAL A 507 -4.24 23.66 16.94
CA VAL A 507 -3.81 22.25 16.99
C VAL A 507 -2.36 22.21 17.45
N GLY A 508 -2.07 21.33 18.41
CA GLY A 508 -0.77 21.29 19.05
C GLY A 508 -0.64 20.13 20.04
N TYR A 509 0.28 20.24 20.98
CA TYR A 509 0.45 19.27 22.06
C TYR A 509 0.20 19.89 23.42
N LEU A 510 -0.34 19.08 24.33
CA LEU A 510 -0.35 19.37 25.76
C LEU A 510 1.10 19.49 26.30
N PRO A 511 1.28 20.08 27.50
CA PRO A 511 2.58 20.23 28.16
C PRO A 511 3.48 18.99 28.29
N GLY A 512 2.93 17.78 28.14
CA GLY A 512 3.68 16.55 28.38
C GLY A 512 3.79 16.18 29.85
N SER A 513 4.41 15.03 30.12
CA SER A 513 4.64 14.52 31.47
C SER A 513 6.06 14.83 31.93
N PRO A 514 6.27 15.30 33.16
CA PRO A 514 7.62 15.52 33.68
C PRO A 514 8.39 14.20 33.75
N THR A 515 9.69 14.25 33.48
CA THR A 515 10.61 13.12 33.65
C THR A 515 11.49 13.32 34.89
N ASP A 516 12.17 12.27 35.31
CA ASP A 516 13.18 12.35 36.38
C ASP A 516 14.48 13.05 35.92
N GLU A 517 14.58 13.43 34.64
CA GLU A 517 15.76 14.04 34.05
C GLU A 517 15.73 15.57 34.14
N LYS A 518 16.92 16.17 34.31
CA LYS A 518 17.11 17.62 34.32
C LYS A 518 18.29 18.03 33.45
N ARG A 519 18.16 19.19 32.80
CA ARG A 519 19.25 19.86 32.07
C ARG A 519 19.64 21.13 32.83
N GLY A 520 20.57 21.01 33.78
CA GLY A 520 20.90 22.12 34.68
C GLY A 520 19.70 22.46 35.57
N ASP A 521 19.20 23.69 35.49
CA ASP A 521 18.01 24.16 36.22
C ASP A 521 16.69 23.90 35.45
N GLU A 522 16.73 23.27 34.27
CA GLU A 522 15.55 22.95 33.46
C GLU A 522 15.07 21.52 33.75
N SER A 523 13.77 21.36 33.94
CA SER A 523 13.11 20.06 33.98
C SER A 523 12.84 19.57 32.55
N ILE A 524 12.99 18.26 32.33
CA ILE A 524 12.68 17.64 31.05
C ILE A 524 11.27 17.04 31.10
N PHE A 525 10.51 17.25 30.04
CA PHE A 525 9.16 16.74 29.83
C PHE A 525 9.13 15.85 28.59
N SER A 526 8.46 14.71 28.70
CA SER A 526 8.20 13.79 27.61
C SER A 526 6.81 14.06 27.05
N VAL A 527 6.71 14.27 25.74
CA VAL A 527 5.43 14.46 25.05
C VAL A 527 5.16 13.25 24.17
N SER A 528 4.03 12.59 24.40
CA SER A 528 3.59 11.41 23.66
C SER A 528 2.55 11.74 22.58
N SER A 529 2.39 10.83 21.62
CA SER A 529 1.54 11.01 20.45
C SER A 529 0.05 11.21 20.77
N ASP A 530 -0.43 10.61 21.85
CA ASP A 530 -1.78 10.75 22.40
C ASP A 530 -2.02 12.09 23.13
N GLN A 531 -0.97 12.89 23.33
CA GLN A 531 -1.07 14.24 23.89
C GLN A 531 -1.24 15.33 22.82
N LEU A 532 -1.44 14.92 21.56
CA LEU A 532 -1.91 15.80 20.51
C LEU A 532 -3.31 16.31 20.89
N HIS A 533 -3.54 17.61 20.74
CA HIS A 533 -4.70 18.27 21.32
C HIS A 533 -5.12 19.49 20.51
N SER A 534 -6.39 19.86 20.67
CA SER A 534 -6.93 21.07 20.09
C SER A 534 -7.67 21.91 21.11
N TRP A 535 -7.45 23.22 21.09
CA TRP A 535 -8.08 24.18 21.99
C TRP A 535 -8.47 25.46 21.25
N PRO A 536 -9.55 26.15 21.65
CA PRO A 536 -9.93 27.44 21.10
C PRO A 536 -9.11 28.59 21.70
N GLU A 537 -8.91 29.64 20.91
CA GLU A 537 -8.37 30.92 21.33
C GLU A 537 -9.26 32.06 20.85
N VAL A 538 -9.50 33.05 21.71
CA VAL A 538 -10.28 34.26 21.39
C VAL A 538 -9.40 35.49 21.47
N LEU A 539 -9.50 36.39 20.49
CA LEU A 539 -8.69 37.60 20.45
C LEU A 539 -9.28 38.69 21.36
N PHE A 540 -8.47 39.19 22.30
CA PHE A 540 -8.76 40.38 23.09
C PHE A 540 -7.76 41.48 22.70
N PRO A 541 -8.18 42.56 22.00
CA PRO A 541 -7.29 43.65 21.61
C PRO A 541 -6.54 44.23 22.82
N GLY A 542 -5.23 44.37 22.69
CA GLY A 542 -4.36 44.85 23.78
C GLY A 542 -3.99 43.79 24.83
N ILE A 543 -4.48 42.55 24.70
CA ILE A 543 -4.07 41.40 25.50
C ILE A 543 -3.52 40.28 24.60
N GLY A 544 -4.05 40.15 23.38
CA GLY A 544 -3.70 39.13 22.41
C GLY A 544 -4.68 37.96 22.41
N TRP A 545 -4.26 36.83 21.83
CA TRP A 545 -5.08 35.62 21.80
C TRP A 545 -5.06 34.92 23.16
N VAL A 546 -6.23 34.79 23.77
CA VAL A 546 -6.43 34.13 25.06
C VAL A 546 -6.91 32.70 24.80
N PRO A 547 -6.18 31.66 25.24
CA PRO A 547 -6.62 30.27 25.11
C PRO A 547 -7.74 29.96 26.11
N PHE A 548 -8.62 29.03 25.76
CA PHE A 548 -9.61 28.44 26.64
C PHE A 548 -9.53 26.91 26.52
N GLU A 549 -9.80 26.18 27.60
CA GLU A 549 -9.71 24.71 27.63
C GLU A 549 -11.07 24.09 27.98
N PRO A 550 -11.98 23.94 27.00
CA PRO A 550 -13.31 23.39 27.20
C PRO A 550 -13.30 21.87 27.42
N THR A 551 -12.20 21.16 27.10
CA THR A 551 -12.18 19.70 27.12
C THR A 551 -12.25 19.18 28.55
N ALA A 552 -13.32 18.46 28.89
CA ALA A 552 -13.49 17.86 30.22
C ALA A 552 -12.29 16.96 30.58
N SER A 553 -11.85 16.98 31.84
CA SER A 553 -10.76 16.15 32.40
C SER A 553 -9.35 16.28 31.77
N LEU A 554 -9.19 17.08 30.70
CA LEU A 554 -7.89 17.37 30.09
C LEU A 554 -7.51 18.84 30.26
N GLY A 555 -6.21 19.09 30.22
CA GLY A 555 -5.63 20.42 30.25
C GLY A 555 -5.89 21.24 31.52
N VAL A 556 -5.60 22.55 31.45
CA VAL A 556 -5.79 23.48 32.57
C VAL A 556 -6.77 24.57 32.12
N PRO A 557 -7.93 24.72 32.78
CA PRO A 557 -8.90 25.74 32.42
C PRO A 557 -8.32 27.14 32.63
N THR A 558 -8.65 28.04 31.70
CA THR A 558 -8.19 29.42 31.76
C THR A 558 -8.85 30.17 32.91
N ALA A 559 -8.03 30.81 33.74
CA ALA A 559 -8.47 31.65 34.85
C ALA A 559 -7.43 32.74 35.15
N PHE A 560 -7.88 33.99 35.30
CA PHE A 560 -7.03 35.12 35.71
C PHE A 560 -7.29 35.51 37.16
N ARG A 561 -6.27 36.11 37.82
CA ARG A 561 -6.33 36.52 39.22
C ARG A 561 -6.58 38.02 39.34
N ALA A 562 -7.32 38.42 40.38
CA ALA A 562 -7.52 39.82 40.72
C ALA A 562 -6.18 40.51 41.02
N GLY A 563 -6.04 41.75 40.54
CA GLY A 563 -4.88 42.59 40.83
C GLY A 563 -4.81 42.94 42.32
N ILE A 564 -3.60 42.93 42.89
CA ILE A 564 -3.40 43.30 44.29
C ILE A 564 -3.45 44.84 44.37
N THR A 565 -4.59 45.42 44.74
CA THR A 565 -4.70 46.87 44.97
C THR A 565 -3.97 47.25 46.26
N GLY A 566 -2.76 47.79 46.12
CA GLY A 566 -1.95 48.29 47.24
C GLY A 566 -2.54 49.57 47.84
N GLY A 567 -3.12 49.44 49.03
CA GLY A 567 -3.55 50.57 49.87
C GLY A 567 -3.21 50.36 51.34
N GLY A 568 -2.09 50.94 51.79
CA GLY A 568 -1.94 51.48 53.16
C GLY A 568 -1.46 50.56 54.30
N THR A 569 -0.24 50.85 54.76
CA THR A 569 0.34 50.67 56.11
C THR A 569 0.69 49.27 56.63
N GLY A 570 2.00 48.99 56.60
CA GLY A 570 2.79 48.68 57.79
C GLY A 570 2.28 47.58 58.72
N GLY A 571 2.62 46.35 58.39
CA GLY A 571 2.59 45.21 59.30
C GLY A 571 2.72 43.92 58.52
N SER A 572 3.82 43.18 58.70
CA SER A 572 3.90 41.80 58.21
C SER A 572 2.68 41.02 58.71
N PRO A 573 1.84 40.45 57.83
CA PRO A 573 0.94 39.40 58.23
C PRO A 573 1.66 38.08 58.03
N THR A 574 1.85 37.39 59.15
CA THR A 574 2.04 35.95 59.25
C THR A 574 1.20 35.22 58.20
N THR A 575 1.84 34.31 57.47
CA THR A 575 1.23 33.29 56.62
C THR A 575 -0.04 32.72 57.28
N PRO A 576 -1.24 32.94 56.73
CA PRO A 576 -2.37 32.09 57.06
C PRO A 576 -2.10 30.72 56.46
N ALA A 577 -2.21 29.68 57.29
CA ALA A 577 -2.24 28.30 56.81
C ALA A 577 -3.31 28.16 55.73
N PRO A 578 -3.07 27.37 54.66
CA PRO A 578 -4.06 27.17 53.62
C PRO A 578 -5.31 26.53 54.23
N THR A 579 -6.41 27.28 54.20
CA THR A 579 -7.74 26.70 54.35
C THR A 579 -8.03 25.92 53.07
N THR A 580 -8.48 24.69 53.30
CA THR A 580 -8.77 23.61 52.35
C THR A 580 -9.49 24.09 51.09
N ALA A 581 -8.74 24.30 50.01
CA ALA A 581 -9.25 24.05 48.67
C ALA A 581 -9.19 22.53 48.44
N PRO A 582 -10.20 21.91 47.80
CA PRO A 582 -10.15 20.49 47.51
C PRO A 582 -8.93 20.21 46.65
N GLN A 583 -8.06 19.32 47.13
CA GLN A 583 -7.01 18.71 46.32
C GLN A 583 -7.70 17.88 45.25
N THR A 584 -7.70 18.37 44.01
CA THR A 584 -7.79 17.47 42.87
C THR A 584 -6.39 16.89 42.71
N GLU A 585 -6.27 15.59 42.95
CA GLU A 585 -5.07 14.81 42.68
C GLU A 585 -4.59 15.08 41.24
N GLU A 586 -3.28 15.24 41.07
CA GLU A 586 -2.64 15.16 39.77
C GLU A 586 -2.98 13.80 39.17
N THR A 587 -3.83 13.81 38.14
CA THR A 587 -4.14 12.63 37.36
C THR A 587 -2.96 12.38 36.42
N SER A 588 -2.16 11.35 36.72
CA SER A 588 -1.60 10.52 35.65
C SER A 588 -2.74 10.16 34.70
N GLY A 589 -2.53 10.26 33.39
CA GLY A 589 -3.54 9.96 32.38
C GLY A 589 -4.25 8.62 32.63
N PRO A 590 -5.49 8.42 32.13
CA PRO A 590 -6.33 7.31 32.53
C PRO A 590 -5.61 5.97 32.30
N GLU A 591 -5.35 5.24 33.39
CA GLU A 591 -5.11 3.80 33.32
C GLU A 591 -6.46 3.17 33.00
N VAL A 592 -6.62 2.73 31.75
CA VAL A 592 -7.77 1.94 31.30
C VAL A 592 -7.85 0.71 32.19
N ASP A 593 -8.85 0.68 33.09
CA ASP A 593 -9.12 -0.44 33.98
C ASP A 593 -9.61 -1.64 33.16
N ARG A 594 -8.67 -2.47 32.69
CA ARG A 594 -8.96 -3.83 32.22
C ARG A 594 -9.08 -4.75 33.43
N ARG A 595 -10.13 -4.58 34.22
CA ARG A 595 -10.57 -5.59 35.19
C ARG A 595 -12.06 -5.81 35.05
N ASP A 596 -12.41 -6.50 33.96
CA ASP A 596 -13.52 -7.46 33.89
C ASP A 596 -13.46 -8.19 32.54
N ALA A 597 -12.48 -9.10 32.40
CA ALA A 597 -12.44 -10.03 31.27
C ALA A 597 -11.84 -11.39 31.66
N ASP A 598 -12.02 -11.81 32.91
CA ASP A 598 -11.65 -13.16 33.36
C ASP A 598 -12.75 -13.77 34.23
N ALA A 599 -13.94 -13.97 33.62
CA ALA A 599 -14.91 -14.98 34.03
C ALA A 599 -15.98 -15.22 32.95
N GLY A 600 -15.70 -16.16 32.04
CA GLY A 600 -16.71 -17.07 31.51
C GLY A 600 -17.74 -16.53 30.51
N SER A 601 -17.37 -16.50 29.24
CA SER A 601 -18.30 -16.88 28.16
C SER A 601 -17.62 -17.89 27.24
N THR A 602 -17.96 -19.15 27.48
CA THR A 602 -17.86 -20.20 26.48
C THR A 602 -18.91 -19.89 25.42
N ASP A 603 -18.62 -18.98 24.48
CA ASP A 603 -19.50 -18.77 23.34
C ASP A 603 -18.89 -19.42 22.10
N SER A 604 -19.39 -20.62 21.87
CA SER A 604 -19.27 -21.35 20.64
C SER A 604 -19.98 -20.61 19.51
N GLY A 605 -19.21 -20.00 18.62
CA GLY A 605 -19.56 -19.91 17.21
C GLY A 605 -20.52 -18.80 16.81
N GLU A 606 -19.98 -17.60 16.63
CA GLU A 606 -20.17 -16.88 15.36
C GLU A 606 -18.80 -16.41 14.86
N LEU A 607 -18.26 -17.16 13.88
CA LEU A 607 -17.21 -16.67 13.02
C LEU A 607 -17.70 -15.36 12.39
N ARG A 608 -17.21 -14.21 12.88
CA ARG A 608 -17.14 -12.99 12.07
C ARG A 608 -16.56 -13.43 10.72
N ARG A 609 -17.40 -13.45 9.69
CA ARG A 609 -16.99 -13.84 8.34
C ARG A 609 -15.91 -12.87 7.91
N LEU A 610 -14.65 -13.31 8.04
CA LEU A 610 -13.55 -12.78 7.25
C LEU A 610 -14.03 -12.76 5.81
N ASP A 611 -13.94 -11.60 5.16
CA ASP A 611 -14.29 -11.48 3.75
C ASP A 611 -13.50 -12.56 2.98
N PRO A 612 -14.18 -13.55 2.38
CA PRO A 612 -13.48 -14.64 1.71
C PRO A 612 -12.92 -14.20 0.37
N THR A 613 -13.21 -12.98 -0.12
CA THR A 613 -12.82 -12.53 -1.45
C THR A 613 -11.33 -12.65 -1.78
N PRO A 614 -10.34 -12.26 -0.95
CA PRO A 614 -8.92 -12.45 -1.31
C PRO A 614 -8.52 -13.94 -1.35
N VAL A 615 -9.03 -14.76 -0.44
CA VAL A 615 -8.79 -16.22 -0.45
C VAL A 615 -9.48 -16.88 -1.64
N LEU A 616 -10.68 -16.43 -1.98
CA LEU A 616 -11.45 -16.88 -3.14
C LEU A 616 -10.77 -16.47 -4.44
N LEU A 617 -10.26 -15.24 -4.55
CA LEU A 617 -9.55 -14.73 -5.72
C LEU A 617 -8.18 -15.40 -5.88
N ALA A 618 -7.44 -15.61 -4.78
CA ALA A 618 -6.22 -16.40 -4.80
C ALA A 618 -6.50 -17.86 -5.18
N ALA A 619 -7.55 -18.47 -4.62
CA ALA A 619 -7.97 -19.83 -4.98
C ALA A 619 -8.42 -19.91 -6.44
N LEU A 620 -9.17 -18.93 -6.94
CA LEU A 620 -9.63 -18.86 -8.32
C LEU A 620 -8.46 -18.64 -9.28
N GLY A 621 -7.47 -17.85 -8.87
CA GLY A 621 -6.22 -17.66 -9.59
C GLY A 621 -5.38 -18.94 -9.65
N VAL A 622 -5.28 -19.67 -8.55
CA VAL A 622 -4.65 -21.01 -8.50
C VAL A 622 -5.42 -21.99 -9.40
N VAL A 623 -6.75 -22.00 -9.36
CA VAL A 623 -7.57 -22.85 -10.25
C VAL A 623 -7.34 -22.47 -11.72
N ALA A 624 -7.30 -21.19 -12.06
CA ALA A 624 -7.00 -20.75 -13.42
C ALA A 624 -5.60 -21.21 -13.88
N LEU A 625 -4.61 -21.13 -12.99
CA LEU A 625 -3.25 -21.63 -13.23
C LEU A 625 -3.23 -23.16 -13.43
N LEU A 626 -4.02 -23.90 -12.65
CA LEU A 626 -4.18 -25.35 -12.76
C LEU A 626 -4.91 -25.77 -14.04
N LEU A 627 -5.76 -24.91 -14.60
CA LEU A 627 -6.48 -25.14 -15.86
C LEU A 627 -5.66 -24.73 -17.11
N LEU A 628 -4.57 -23.98 -16.93
CA LEU A 628 -3.69 -23.51 -18.00
C LEU A 628 -3.14 -24.65 -18.89
N PRO A 629 -2.71 -25.82 -18.35
CA PRO A 629 -2.32 -26.98 -19.16
C PRO A 629 -3.46 -27.49 -20.06
N ALA A 630 -4.67 -27.56 -19.52
CA ALA A 630 -5.86 -27.98 -20.26
C ALA A 630 -6.16 -27.02 -21.41
N ALA A 631 -6.11 -25.70 -21.15
CA ALA A 631 -6.29 -24.67 -22.16
C ALA A 631 -5.27 -24.78 -23.30
N VAL A 632 -3.98 -24.93 -22.96
CA VAL A 632 -2.90 -25.12 -23.94
C VAL A 632 -3.11 -26.39 -24.78
N ARG A 633 -3.52 -27.50 -24.16
CA ARG A 633 -3.85 -28.75 -24.87
C ARG A 633 -5.02 -28.61 -25.83
N ILE A 634 -6.07 -27.86 -25.45
CA ILE A 634 -7.23 -27.57 -26.30
C ILE A 634 -6.82 -26.78 -27.54
N VAL A 635 -5.99 -25.74 -27.37
CA VAL A 635 -5.48 -24.93 -28.49
C VAL A 635 -4.64 -25.79 -29.43
N GLU A 636 -3.73 -26.60 -28.89
CA GLU A 636 -2.89 -27.50 -29.68
C GLU A 636 -3.71 -28.51 -30.49
N ARG A 637 -4.71 -29.12 -29.86
CA ARG A 637 -5.64 -30.03 -30.53
C ARG A 637 -6.37 -29.32 -31.65
N ARG A 638 -6.91 -28.11 -31.43
CA ARG A 638 -7.60 -27.33 -32.47
C ARG A 638 -6.68 -27.01 -33.66
N VAL A 639 -5.43 -26.60 -33.39
CA VAL A 639 -4.46 -26.29 -34.45
C VAL A 639 -4.11 -27.56 -35.25
N ARG A 640 -3.86 -28.68 -34.59
CA ARG A 640 -3.52 -29.94 -35.26
C ARG A 640 -4.69 -30.53 -36.03
N MET A 641 -5.90 -30.49 -35.47
CA MET A 641 -7.12 -30.92 -36.16
C MET A 641 -7.36 -30.09 -37.43
N ARG A 642 -7.12 -28.77 -37.38
CA ARG A 642 -7.20 -27.90 -38.58
C ARG A 642 -6.14 -28.23 -39.64
N ARG A 643 -4.95 -28.69 -39.24
CA ARG A 643 -3.91 -29.14 -40.19
C ARG A 643 -4.19 -30.53 -40.75
N ALA A 644 -4.65 -31.46 -39.92
CA ALA A 644 -5.11 -32.77 -40.34
C ALA A 644 -6.28 -32.67 -41.35
N ALA A 645 -7.17 -31.70 -41.16
CA ALA A 645 -8.25 -31.40 -42.11
C ALA A 645 -7.75 -30.89 -43.48
N ARG A 646 -6.47 -30.51 -43.59
CA ARG A 646 -5.81 -30.15 -44.85
C ARG A 646 -4.89 -31.26 -45.37
N GLY A 647 -5.00 -32.47 -44.83
CA GLY A 647 -4.19 -33.63 -45.24
C GLY A 647 -2.82 -33.75 -44.55
N ASP A 648 -2.51 -32.97 -43.50
CA ASP A 648 -1.23 -33.09 -42.78
C ASP A 648 -1.19 -34.35 -41.90
N ALA A 649 -0.64 -35.44 -42.45
CA ALA A 649 -0.49 -36.73 -41.78
C ALA A 649 0.43 -36.65 -40.54
N ALA A 650 1.43 -35.77 -40.53
CA ALA A 650 2.32 -35.60 -39.38
C ALA A 650 1.59 -34.94 -38.21
N ALA A 651 0.71 -33.96 -38.48
CA ALA A 651 -0.14 -33.36 -37.45
C ALA A 651 -1.15 -34.37 -36.88
N ALA A 652 -1.73 -35.23 -37.72
CA ALA A 652 -2.66 -36.26 -37.29
C ALA A 652 -1.98 -37.32 -36.41
N TRP A 653 -0.80 -37.80 -36.81
CA TRP A 653 -0.02 -38.77 -36.03
C TRP A 653 0.47 -38.20 -34.69
N ALA A 654 0.90 -36.95 -34.66
CA ALA A 654 1.31 -36.28 -33.43
C ALA A 654 0.15 -36.16 -32.43
N GLU A 655 -1.07 -35.87 -32.91
CA GLU A 655 -2.25 -35.79 -32.05
C GLU A 655 -2.68 -37.17 -31.50
N LEU A 656 -2.60 -38.21 -32.33
CA LEU A 656 -2.85 -39.58 -31.89
C LEU A 656 -1.87 -39.98 -30.78
N ARG A 657 -0.56 -39.79 -31.01
CA ARG A 657 0.48 -40.11 -30.02
C ARG A 657 0.28 -39.36 -28.70
N ASP A 658 0.05 -38.05 -28.76
CA ASP A 658 -0.13 -37.25 -27.55
C ASP A 658 -1.39 -37.67 -26.78
N THR A 659 -2.46 -38.08 -27.49
CA THR A 659 -3.65 -38.63 -26.84
C THR A 659 -3.38 -39.98 -26.18
N LEU A 660 -2.58 -40.86 -26.77
CA LEU A 660 -2.18 -42.12 -26.13
C LEU A 660 -1.45 -41.86 -24.81
N LEU A 661 -0.50 -40.92 -24.81
CA LEU A 661 0.21 -40.49 -23.59
C LEU A 661 -0.73 -39.90 -22.53
N ASP A 662 -1.69 -39.06 -22.95
CA ASP A 662 -2.67 -38.45 -22.06
C ASP A 662 -3.61 -39.51 -21.44
N LEU A 663 -4.02 -40.51 -22.22
CA LEU A 663 -4.87 -41.62 -21.78
C LEU A 663 -4.10 -42.73 -21.05
N ARG A 664 -2.78 -42.59 -20.87
CA ARG A 664 -1.89 -43.60 -20.28
C ARG A 664 -1.88 -44.94 -21.02
N ILE A 665 -2.21 -44.94 -22.30
CA ILE A 665 -2.04 -46.10 -23.17
C ILE A 665 -0.55 -46.17 -23.52
N ALA A 666 0.08 -47.33 -23.31
CA ALA A 666 1.51 -47.48 -23.50
C ALA A 666 1.93 -47.12 -24.92
N VAL A 667 2.98 -46.29 -25.05
CA VAL A 667 3.57 -45.89 -26.33
C VAL A 667 5.01 -46.39 -26.35
N SER A 668 5.34 -47.29 -27.29
CA SER A 668 6.69 -47.77 -27.53
C SER A 668 7.23 -47.17 -28.82
N ASP A 669 8.31 -46.39 -28.76
CA ASP A 669 8.95 -45.81 -29.96
C ASP A 669 9.63 -46.86 -30.86
N ALA A 670 9.69 -48.12 -30.43
CA ALA A 670 10.17 -49.24 -31.26
C ALA A 670 9.11 -49.77 -32.23
N ASP A 671 7.83 -49.45 -32.02
CA ASP A 671 6.75 -49.98 -32.86
C ASP A 671 6.67 -49.22 -34.20
N SER A 672 6.60 -49.97 -35.30
CA SER A 672 6.21 -49.40 -36.59
C SER A 672 4.75 -48.89 -36.52
N PRO A 673 4.36 -47.89 -37.34
CA PRO A 673 2.99 -47.40 -37.37
C PRO A 673 1.93 -48.51 -37.53
N ARG A 674 2.20 -49.53 -38.35
CA ARG A 674 1.33 -50.72 -38.51
C ARG A 674 1.27 -51.60 -37.28
N MET A 675 2.41 -51.90 -36.66
CA MET A 675 2.45 -52.70 -35.43
C MET A 675 1.65 -52.03 -34.32
N ARG A 676 1.79 -50.70 -34.19
CA ARG A 676 1.04 -49.92 -33.21
C ARG A 676 -0.46 -49.91 -33.52
N ALA A 677 -0.85 -49.76 -34.78
CA ALA A 677 -2.26 -49.79 -35.15
C ALA A 677 -2.91 -51.14 -34.83
N ALA A 678 -2.25 -52.25 -35.17
CA ALA A 678 -2.72 -53.59 -34.81
C ALA A 678 -2.83 -53.78 -33.29
N GLY A 679 -1.87 -53.24 -32.52
CA GLY A 679 -1.92 -53.21 -31.06
C GLY A 679 -3.11 -52.41 -30.53
N LEU A 680 -3.36 -51.21 -31.04
CA LEU A 680 -4.47 -50.35 -30.60
C LEU A 680 -5.86 -50.91 -30.93
N VAL A 681 -6.02 -51.60 -32.06
CA VAL A 681 -7.27 -52.28 -32.40
C VAL A 681 -7.51 -53.44 -31.42
N ARG A 682 -6.48 -54.27 -31.19
CA ARG A 682 -6.58 -55.46 -30.33
C ARG A 682 -6.73 -55.13 -28.84
N GLU A 683 -5.99 -54.15 -28.35
CA GLU A 683 -5.87 -53.86 -26.91
C GLU A 683 -6.73 -52.69 -26.46
N ALA A 684 -6.96 -51.69 -27.32
CA ALA A 684 -7.65 -50.45 -26.96
C ALA A 684 -8.95 -50.19 -27.74
N GLY A 685 -9.42 -51.17 -28.52
CA GLY A 685 -10.69 -51.09 -29.26
C GLY A 685 -10.76 -49.93 -30.26
N ALA A 686 -9.63 -49.56 -30.86
CA ALA A 686 -9.59 -48.48 -31.85
C ALA A 686 -10.38 -48.83 -33.12
N ASP A 687 -11.05 -47.85 -33.72
CA ASP A 687 -11.71 -47.99 -35.03
C ASP A 687 -10.68 -48.40 -36.11
N GLU A 688 -10.76 -49.66 -36.54
CA GLU A 688 -9.79 -50.29 -37.46
C GLU A 688 -9.77 -49.59 -38.83
N GLU A 689 -10.93 -49.23 -39.36
CA GLU A 689 -11.04 -48.61 -40.68
C GLU A 689 -10.47 -47.18 -40.65
N ALA A 690 -10.85 -46.40 -39.64
CA ALA A 690 -10.35 -45.04 -39.48
C ALA A 690 -8.85 -45.00 -39.16
N LEU A 691 -8.36 -45.92 -38.34
CA LEU A 691 -6.93 -46.02 -38.01
C LEU A 691 -6.11 -46.47 -39.23
N GLY A 692 -6.61 -47.42 -40.02
CA GLY A 692 -5.99 -47.85 -41.27
C GLY A 692 -5.76 -46.70 -42.27
N ARG A 693 -6.76 -45.79 -42.39
CA ARG A 693 -6.62 -44.57 -43.21
C ARG A 693 -5.50 -43.66 -42.70
N LEU A 694 -5.42 -43.41 -41.39
CA LEU A 694 -4.37 -42.58 -40.80
C LEU A 694 -2.97 -43.17 -41.01
N ILE A 695 -2.81 -44.48 -40.83
CA ILE A 695 -1.53 -45.15 -41.04
C ILE A 695 -1.10 -45.06 -42.49
N THR A 696 -2.01 -45.32 -43.43
CA THR A 696 -1.72 -45.23 -44.86
C THR A 696 -1.26 -43.82 -45.24
N ALA A 697 -1.91 -42.78 -44.70
CA ALA A 697 -1.53 -41.39 -44.90
C ALA A 697 -0.11 -41.09 -44.38
N VAL A 698 0.23 -41.59 -43.18
CA VAL A 698 1.56 -41.43 -42.57
C VAL A 698 2.63 -42.20 -43.36
N GLU A 699 2.33 -43.40 -43.84
CA GLU A 699 3.24 -44.19 -44.68
C GLU A 699 3.49 -43.51 -46.02
N ARG A 700 2.44 -43.00 -46.68
CA ARG A 700 2.58 -42.23 -47.91
C ARG A 700 3.41 -40.97 -47.69
N ALA A 701 3.15 -40.23 -46.62
CA ALA A 701 3.91 -39.01 -46.30
C ALA A 701 5.41 -39.28 -46.07
N ASN A 702 5.77 -40.45 -45.52
CA ASN A 702 7.16 -40.81 -45.24
C ASN A 702 7.88 -41.52 -46.39
N TYR A 703 7.17 -42.30 -47.22
CA TYR A 703 7.77 -43.22 -48.19
C TYR A 703 7.36 -43.00 -49.65
N ALA A 704 6.34 -42.18 -49.95
CA ALA A 704 5.92 -41.93 -51.33
C ALA A 704 6.85 -40.96 -52.07
N ARG A 705 7.07 -41.23 -53.36
CA ARG A 705 7.90 -40.40 -54.25
C ARG A 705 7.23 -39.08 -54.65
N SER A 706 5.89 -39.03 -54.61
CA SER A 706 5.06 -37.84 -54.74
C SER A 706 3.83 -37.99 -53.83
N SER A 707 3.55 -37.00 -52.99
CA SER A 707 2.36 -37.02 -52.14
C SER A 707 1.16 -36.46 -52.90
N ALA A 708 0.21 -37.33 -53.28
CA ALA A 708 -1.14 -36.85 -53.54
C ALA A 708 -1.74 -36.42 -52.19
N ALA A 709 -2.25 -35.20 -52.10
CA ALA A 709 -2.91 -34.72 -50.88
C ALA A 709 -4.17 -35.58 -50.64
N GLU A 710 -4.29 -36.16 -49.45
CA GLU A 710 -5.54 -36.80 -49.02
C GLU A 710 -6.51 -35.76 -48.48
N ASP A 711 -7.80 -35.91 -48.79
CA ASP A 711 -8.76 -34.79 -48.74
C ASP A 711 -9.23 -34.40 -47.32
N ASP A 712 -9.17 -35.29 -46.32
CA ASP A 712 -9.42 -34.95 -44.90
C ASP A 712 -8.97 -36.07 -43.92
N LEU A 713 -7.97 -35.80 -43.09
CA LEU A 713 -7.53 -36.73 -42.03
C LEU A 713 -8.14 -36.44 -40.65
N ALA A 714 -8.87 -35.32 -40.49
CA ALA A 714 -9.46 -34.94 -39.22
C ALA A 714 -10.68 -35.80 -38.86
N ALA A 715 -11.50 -36.20 -39.83
CA ALA A 715 -12.62 -37.11 -39.62
C ALA A 715 -12.19 -38.51 -39.09
N PRO A 716 -11.27 -39.25 -39.77
CA PRO A 716 -10.79 -40.53 -39.26
C PRO A 716 -10.05 -40.40 -37.93
N LEU A 717 -9.24 -39.34 -37.75
CA LEU A 717 -8.61 -39.06 -36.45
C LEU A 717 -9.64 -38.87 -35.34
N ARG A 718 -10.75 -38.17 -35.59
CA ARG A 718 -11.80 -37.98 -34.58
C ARG A 718 -12.44 -39.30 -34.18
N SER A 719 -12.70 -40.20 -35.13
CA SER A 719 -13.25 -41.54 -34.85
C SER A 719 -12.34 -42.33 -33.91
N VAL A 720 -11.05 -42.43 -34.26
CA VAL A 720 -10.04 -43.13 -33.44
C VAL A 720 -9.90 -42.52 -32.05
N LEU A 721 -9.90 -41.19 -31.92
CA LEU A 721 -9.80 -40.54 -30.61
C LEU A 721 -11.05 -40.77 -29.74
N VAL A 722 -12.24 -40.92 -30.35
CA VAL A 722 -13.48 -41.25 -29.63
C VAL A 722 -13.46 -42.68 -29.14
N SER A 723 -13.08 -43.64 -30.00
CA SER A 723 -12.97 -45.06 -29.62
C SER A 723 -11.95 -45.28 -28.50
N LEU A 724 -10.78 -44.65 -28.58
CA LEU A 724 -9.75 -44.75 -27.54
C LEU A 724 -10.21 -44.17 -26.20
N ARG A 725 -11.03 -43.11 -26.21
CA ARG A 725 -11.59 -42.52 -24.98
C ARG A 725 -12.69 -43.38 -24.37
N ALA A 726 -13.44 -44.12 -25.18
CA ALA A 726 -14.46 -45.05 -24.70
C ALA A 726 -13.85 -46.25 -23.96
N HIS A 727 -12.59 -46.59 -24.27
CA HIS A 727 -11.88 -47.73 -23.70
C HIS A 727 -11.34 -47.48 -22.27
N VAL A 728 -11.12 -46.23 -21.87
CA VAL A 728 -10.59 -45.86 -20.55
C VAL A 728 -11.67 -45.36 -19.59
N ASP A 729 -11.43 -45.57 -18.29
CA ASP A 729 -12.35 -45.18 -17.23
C ASP A 729 -12.53 -43.64 -17.12
N GLY A 730 -13.63 -43.24 -16.45
CA GLY A 730 -13.98 -41.83 -16.29
C GLY A 730 -12.90 -40.98 -15.60
N THR A 731 -12.14 -41.55 -14.66
CA THR A 731 -11.11 -40.81 -13.91
C THR A 731 -9.89 -40.54 -14.77
N THR A 732 -9.47 -41.51 -15.60
CA THR A 732 -8.38 -41.33 -16.56
C THR A 732 -8.75 -40.31 -17.63
N ARG A 733 -9.99 -40.32 -18.11
CA ARG A 733 -10.50 -39.29 -19.04
C ARG A 733 -10.46 -37.89 -18.43
N ALA A 734 -10.91 -37.72 -17.19
CA ALA A 734 -10.89 -36.41 -16.51
C ALA A 734 -9.46 -35.92 -16.31
N ARG A 735 -8.55 -36.80 -15.87
CA ARG A 735 -7.11 -36.49 -15.70
C ARG A 735 -6.44 -36.13 -17.03
N ALA A 736 -6.77 -36.83 -18.12
CA ALA A 736 -6.24 -36.53 -19.45
C ALA A 736 -6.63 -35.13 -19.95
N VAL A 737 -7.79 -34.60 -19.52
CA VAL A 737 -8.24 -33.25 -19.86
C VAL A 737 -7.60 -32.19 -18.97
N LEU A 738 -7.58 -32.40 -17.64
CA LEU A 738 -7.10 -31.40 -16.68
C LEU A 738 -5.56 -31.34 -16.60
N LEU A 739 -4.89 -32.48 -16.66
CA LEU A 739 -3.44 -32.62 -16.54
C LEU A 739 -2.88 -33.49 -17.68
N PRO A 740 -2.90 -33.00 -18.93
CA PRO A 740 -2.46 -33.76 -20.09
C PRO A 740 -0.96 -34.08 -20.00
N ARG A 741 -0.63 -35.36 -19.84
CA ARG A 741 0.75 -35.86 -19.69
C ARG A 741 1.62 -35.52 -20.89
N SER A 742 1.04 -35.43 -22.08
CA SER A 742 1.74 -35.04 -23.32
C SER A 742 2.42 -33.66 -23.25
N LEU A 743 1.98 -32.77 -22.35
CA LEU A 743 2.62 -31.46 -22.17
C LEU A 743 3.84 -31.49 -21.26
N TYR A 744 4.03 -32.58 -20.51
CA TYR A 744 5.10 -32.75 -19.53
C TYR A 744 6.06 -33.90 -19.88
N ALA A 745 5.62 -34.86 -20.70
CA ALA A 745 6.41 -36.00 -21.09
C ALA A 745 7.58 -35.58 -22.00
N PRO A 746 8.83 -35.94 -21.66
CA PRO A 746 9.95 -35.77 -22.57
C PRO A 746 9.69 -36.59 -23.84
N ARG A 747 9.96 -36.01 -25.02
CA ARG A 747 9.81 -36.70 -26.31
C ARG A 747 10.91 -37.74 -26.59
N GLY A 748 11.83 -37.93 -25.63
CA GLY A 748 12.87 -38.96 -25.67
C GLY A 748 12.72 -39.92 -24.49
N SER A 749 12.64 -41.21 -24.82
CA SER A 749 12.88 -42.40 -23.98
C SER A 749 12.49 -42.30 -22.49
N ASP A 750 11.35 -42.90 -22.12
CA ASP A 750 11.45 -44.12 -21.30
C ASP A 750 10.10 -44.83 -21.15
N SER A 751 10.08 -46.04 -21.69
CA SER A 751 9.39 -47.18 -21.11
C SER A 751 10.13 -47.62 -19.85
N ARG A 752 9.62 -47.24 -18.69
CA ARG A 752 9.56 -48.09 -17.49
C ARG A 752 8.43 -47.58 -16.60
N LEU A 753 7.33 -48.31 -16.67
CA LEU A 753 6.27 -48.28 -15.66
C LEU A 753 6.94 -48.53 -14.29
N LEU A 754 7.02 -47.48 -13.47
CA LEU A 754 7.14 -47.67 -12.02
C LEU A 754 5.76 -48.11 -11.53
N ILE A 755 5.74 -49.34 -11.02
CA ILE A 755 4.70 -49.91 -10.14
C ILE A 755 4.49 -48.98 -8.95
#